data_AF-A0AA39F523-F1
#
_entry.id   AF-A0AA39F523-F1
#
_cell.length_a   1.000
_cell.length_b   1.000
_cell.length_c   1.000
_cell.angle_alpha   90.00
_cell.angle_beta   90.00
_cell.angle_gamma   90.00
#
_symmetry.space_group_name_H-M   'P 1'
#
loop_
_entity.id
_entity.type
_entity.pdbx_description
1 polymer ?
#
loop_
_entity_poly.entity_id
_entity_poly.type
_entity_poly.pdbx_seq_one_letter_code
_entity_poly.pdbx_strand_id
1 'polypeptide(L)'
;MTMFNFIIIPHVPFSCSQTSEGTISNQEKCSLVTDYSSKPQIIIFFAPLTTDEVKQQIVVYYYNNEITKDDKIAIYETDPQTGKVNLFYFFKPSTRSGIIRTGLAPKKLKYLIHSTYNKHCLGYSGAWIRNGRTVKMTCLSSQPEWMSERMQILQNRTLQEIFIPGTHNSGSYSENPVQTVIEKFTVTQDRDVLEQLISGVRYLDIRPAFYDEYWVNHESYKMNPMKNIIDDVKTFLDNTLEIIILSFKEFPKGFESDTDHINFIKYLETEFKGYFLPTSNEFEWNVTLGHIWKTDKRLIMSYDHNICKNTSSMWSPIKQYWGDVQDLAHLRVYIEAAEEMPQPRAVMAQLTFDTWGIIKNVGAQFTGQNASSILQLGAMVGPHITQCSFIFICHVPFSCSQTSDGTTSNQENCGLVTDYSLDSQIIIFFAPLNGDEVKQQIVVYYYNETLVKNDKIAIYETDPEPGKVNIIYLFEPTTRSGIIYTGIAPKKLKYKLESTYNKHCLGYSGAWVQDGKVMRMMCLSSQPEWMSERKQILQNRTLQELFIPGTHDSGSYSENPIQTIIEKFTVTQDSDVLEQLISGARYLDIRPAFYHEYWVNHGSYKMNPMKNIIDDVKKFLDNTQEIIILSFKEFPGGFESDTDHINFIKYLEREFAGYFLRTCNEYEWNVTLGHIWKTGRRLIMSYDHKIHKNRDSLWSPIKQYWGNVQDLAHLKEYIESAEEHPQPRAVMAQLTFDTWGIMKNVGAHFTGQNASSILQLGAMVGPHITQWYSESFYTSANIVAVDFIDATGIVEVAIEWNDRKFSPCSPYYCTWSPITQIWGNVQDLAALKNHLISAERIMIEPRASMAQITFDTWGAVKNSGAHFFGMETSSLLQLGAMVGPHITQWPHSHGNTNLGQSSMKFCRC
;
A
#
# COMPACT_ATOMS: atom_id res chain seq x y z
N MET A 1 -13.53 19.44 -3.56
CA MET A 1 -12.13 19.64 -3.97
C MET A 1 -12.23 20.20 -5.37
N THR A 2 -12.16 21.53 -5.50
CA THR A 2 -12.74 22.19 -6.66
C THR A 2 -12.00 21.79 -7.95
N MET A 3 -12.76 21.28 -8.92
CA MET A 3 -12.24 20.42 -10.00
C MET A 3 -11.17 21.06 -10.90
N PHE A 4 -10.14 20.26 -11.19
CA PHE A 4 -9.06 20.58 -12.11
C PHE A 4 -9.33 20.00 -13.49
N ASN A 5 -10.21 20.68 -14.22
CA ASN A 5 -10.58 20.34 -15.60
C ASN A 5 -9.43 20.62 -16.59
N PHE A 6 -8.60 19.61 -16.85
CA PHE A 6 -7.56 19.67 -17.89
C PHE A 6 -7.72 18.51 -18.87
N ILE A 7 -8.06 18.85 -20.11
CA ILE A 7 -7.76 17.98 -21.26
C ILE A 7 -6.38 18.43 -21.76
N ILE A 8 -5.32 17.81 -21.24
CA ILE A 8 -4.04 17.80 -21.96
C ILE A 8 -4.14 16.65 -22.95
N ILE A 9 -4.09 16.96 -24.25
CA ILE A 9 -3.95 15.93 -25.28
C ILE A 9 -2.50 15.43 -25.18
N PRO A 10 -2.24 14.15 -24.89
CA PRO A 10 -0.88 13.62 -24.93
C PRO A 10 -0.34 13.76 -26.35
N HIS A 11 0.84 14.36 -26.49
CA HIS A 11 1.48 14.48 -27.79
C HIS A 11 2.06 13.11 -28.18
N VAL A 12 1.21 12.19 -28.65
CA VAL A 12 1.66 10.91 -29.22
C VAL A 12 2.50 11.22 -30.46
N PRO A 13 3.81 10.91 -30.48
CA PRO A 13 4.59 11.02 -31.70
C PRO A 13 4.11 9.92 -32.63
N PHE A 14 3.49 10.28 -33.76
CA PHE A 14 3.17 9.33 -34.81
C PHE A 14 4.49 8.75 -35.37
N SER A 15 4.82 7.52 -34.97
CA SER A 15 5.83 6.74 -35.65
C SER A 15 5.29 6.36 -37.04
N CYS A 16 5.67 7.12 -38.06
CA CYS A 16 5.47 6.71 -39.45
C CYS A 16 6.30 5.45 -39.72
N SER A 17 5.67 4.29 -39.57
CA SER A 17 6.24 3.02 -39.99
C SER A 17 6.49 3.05 -41.50
N GLN A 18 7.75 3.12 -41.90
CA GLN A 18 8.13 2.94 -43.31
C GLN A 18 8.01 1.46 -43.68
N THR A 19 6.79 1.01 -43.97
CA THR A 19 6.58 -0.22 -44.74
C THR A 19 7.04 0.03 -46.17
N SER A 20 8.15 -0.58 -46.56
CA SER A 20 8.72 -0.45 -47.89
C SER A 20 7.92 -1.24 -48.93
N GLU A 21 6.95 -0.61 -49.59
CA GLU A 21 6.54 -0.85 -50.99
C GLU A 21 5.34 0.05 -51.38
N GLY A 22 5.22 0.38 -52.67
CA GLY A 22 4.06 1.10 -53.25
C GLY A 22 4.22 2.62 -53.41
N THR A 23 4.44 3.07 -54.65
CA THR A 23 4.56 4.50 -55.01
C THR A 23 3.19 5.19 -55.16
N ILE A 24 2.73 5.92 -54.15
CA ILE A 24 1.69 6.96 -54.26
C ILE A 24 2.13 8.21 -53.46
N SER A 25 1.86 9.40 -54.00
CA SER A 25 2.31 10.69 -53.46
C SER A 25 1.59 11.10 -52.17
N ASN A 26 2.19 10.84 -51.01
CA ASN A 26 1.62 11.20 -49.68
C ASN A 26 2.05 12.59 -49.14
N GLN A 27 2.64 13.46 -49.97
CA GLN A 27 3.20 14.74 -49.51
C GLN A 27 2.14 15.79 -49.09
N GLU A 28 0.86 15.57 -49.43
CA GLU A 28 -0.25 16.47 -49.10
C GLU A 28 -1.05 16.10 -47.84
N LYS A 29 -0.75 14.98 -47.15
CA LYS A 29 -1.51 14.51 -45.97
C LYS A 29 -0.83 14.69 -44.61
N CYS A 30 0.44 15.11 -44.57
CA CYS A 30 1.16 15.40 -43.33
C CYS A 30 1.10 16.90 -42.91
N SER A 31 0.15 17.66 -43.47
CA SER A 31 0.05 19.12 -43.36
C SER A 31 -0.96 19.64 -42.33
N LEU A 32 -1.62 18.75 -41.56
CA LEU A 32 -2.68 19.10 -40.61
C LEU A 32 -2.34 18.91 -39.12
N VAL A 33 -1.11 18.54 -38.77
CA VAL A 33 -0.61 18.66 -37.38
C VAL A 33 -0.11 20.09 -37.20
N THR A 34 -1.02 21.03 -36.94
CA THR A 34 -0.59 22.34 -36.45
C THR A 34 -0.02 22.17 -35.06
N ASP A 35 1.23 22.54 -34.85
CA ASP A 35 1.82 22.62 -33.51
C ASP A 35 0.91 23.47 -32.59
N TYR A 36 0.54 22.88 -31.45
CA TYR A 36 -0.26 23.52 -30.41
C TYR A 36 0.60 24.03 -29.25
N SER A 37 1.89 23.69 -29.17
CA SER A 37 2.81 24.12 -28.12
C SER A 37 3.28 25.57 -28.28
N SER A 38 3.26 26.11 -29.50
CA SER A 38 3.58 27.52 -29.81
C SER A 38 2.46 28.52 -29.50
N LYS A 39 1.23 28.07 -29.21
CA LYS A 39 0.06 28.96 -29.05
C LYS A 39 -0.22 29.29 -27.57
N PRO A 40 -0.57 30.55 -27.24
CA PRO A 40 -0.93 30.92 -25.87
C PRO A 40 -2.16 30.15 -25.36
N GLN A 41 -2.05 29.63 -24.15
CA GLN A 41 -3.10 28.96 -23.40
C GLN A 41 -3.48 29.79 -22.17
N ILE A 42 -4.78 29.85 -21.88
CA ILE A 42 -5.34 30.35 -20.62
C ILE A 42 -6.47 29.40 -20.24
N ILE A 43 -6.50 28.99 -18.97
CA ILE A 43 -7.57 28.18 -18.39
C ILE A 43 -8.00 28.85 -17.08
N ILE A 44 -9.30 29.07 -16.93
CA ILE A 44 -9.92 29.61 -15.70
C ILE A 44 -10.62 28.47 -14.99
N PHE A 45 -10.40 28.38 -13.67
CA PHE A 45 -11.09 27.45 -12.78
C PHE A 45 -11.34 28.13 -11.42
N PHE A 46 -12.06 27.45 -10.54
CA PHE A 46 -12.21 27.88 -9.14
C PHE A 46 -11.30 27.06 -8.23
N ALA A 47 -10.84 27.68 -7.15
CA ALA A 47 -10.27 26.99 -6.00
C ALA A 47 -10.84 27.59 -4.71
N PRO A 48 -10.77 26.92 -3.55
CA PRO A 48 -11.07 27.53 -2.26
C PRO A 48 -10.13 28.71 -1.92
N LEU A 49 -10.59 29.63 -1.06
CA LEU A 49 -9.69 30.51 -0.31
C LEU A 49 -8.94 29.73 0.77
N THR A 50 -7.75 30.20 1.12
CA THR A 50 -6.81 29.56 2.06
C THR A 50 -7.06 29.98 3.52
N THR A 51 -8.31 30.24 3.88
CA THR A 51 -8.74 30.77 5.20
C THR A 51 -10.12 30.24 5.56
N ASP A 52 -10.46 30.21 6.85
CA ASP A 52 -11.46 29.29 7.43
C ASP A 52 -12.95 29.62 7.22
N GLU A 53 -13.30 30.38 6.19
CA GLU A 53 -14.66 30.48 5.66
C GLU A 53 -14.65 30.10 4.18
N VAL A 54 -15.40 29.06 3.79
CA VAL A 54 -15.42 28.56 2.40
C VAL A 54 -16.14 29.54 1.47
N LYS A 55 -15.38 30.54 1.02
CA LYS A 55 -15.64 31.33 -0.18
C LYS A 55 -14.62 30.85 -1.23
N GLN A 56 -15.09 30.47 -2.41
CA GLN A 56 -14.22 30.14 -3.54
C GLN A 56 -13.50 31.39 -4.06
N GLN A 57 -12.47 31.21 -4.89
CA GLN A 57 -11.80 32.25 -5.65
C GLN A 57 -11.58 31.79 -7.10
N ILE A 58 -11.50 32.76 -8.02
CA ILE A 58 -11.06 32.51 -9.40
C ILE A 58 -9.54 32.30 -9.42
N VAL A 59 -9.11 31.27 -10.14
CA VAL A 59 -7.69 30.99 -10.41
C VAL A 59 -7.49 30.88 -11.92
N VAL A 60 -6.35 31.39 -12.40
CA VAL A 60 -5.97 31.32 -13.82
C VAL A 60 -4.66 30.56 -13.98
N TYR A 61 -4.68 29.49 -14.76
CA TYR A 61 -3.47 28.92 -15.35
C TYR A 61 -3.19 29.56 -16.71
N TYR A 62 -1.91 29.77 -17.02
CA TYR A 62 -1.48 30.25 -18.32
C TYR A 62 -0.17 29.60 -18.79
N TYR A 63 -0.02 29.48 -20.11
CA TYR A 63 1.17 28.95 -20.77
C TYR A 63 1.38 29.64 -22.13
N ASN A 64 2.62 30.04 -22.45
CA ASN A 64 3.03 30.52 -23.76
C ASN A 64 4.55 30.42 -23.90
N ASN A 65 5.05 29.83 -24.99
CA ASN A 65 6.49 29.75 -25.25
C ASN A 65 7.11 31.10 -25.67
N GLU A 66 6.33 31.98 -26.31
CA GLU A 66 6.79 33.24 -26.89
C GLU A 66 6.30 34.47 -26.12
N ILE A 67 6.63 34.61 -24.83
CA ILE A 67 6.18 35.78 -24.05
C ILE A 67 6.93 37.05 -24.44
N THR A 68 6.17 38.14 -24.56
CA THR A 68 6.63 39.49 -24.91
C THR A 68 6.26 40.48 -23.81
N LYS A 69 7.01 41.58 -23.68
CA LYS A 69 6.77 42.66 -22.70
C LYS A 69 5.38 43.32 -22.77
N ASP A 70 4.71 43.15 -23.92
CA ASP A 70 3.42 43.74 -24.26
C ASP A 70 2.24 42.77 -24.06
N ASP A 71 2.52 41.55 -23.59
CA ASP A 71 1.52 40.55 -23.19
C ASP A 71 0.85 40.90 -21.86
N LYS A 72 -0.45 40.59 -21.78
CA LYS A 72 -1.30 40.76 -20.60
C LYS A 72 -2.30 39.63 -20.54
N ILE A 73 -2.69 39.25 -19.33
CA ILE A 73 -3.81 38.36 -19.04
C ILE A 73 -4.89 39.20 -18.37
N ALA A 74 -6.13 39.09 -18.84
CA ALA A 74 -7.28 39.87 -18.36
C ALA A 74 -8.46 38.94 -18.04
N ILE A 75 -9.21 39.27 -16.98
CA ILE A 75 -10.42 38.56 -16.54
C ILE A 75 -11.63 39.50 -16.60
N TYR A 76 -12.70 39.02 -17.22
CA TYR A 76 -13.92 39.75 -17.52
C TYR A 76 -15.17 39.05 -16.98
N GLU A 77 -16.20 39.83 -16.63
CA GLU A 77 -17.50 39.34 -16.12
C GLU A 77 -18.40 38.66 -17.18
N THR A 78 -18.12 38.91 -18.46
CA THR A 78 -18.86 38.37 -19.62
C THR A 78 -17.90 38.13 -20.77
N ASP A 79 -18.37 37.63 -21.91
CA ASP A 79 -17.55 37.61 -23.12
C ASP A 79 -17.29 39.07 -23.60
N PRO A 80 -16.04 39.55 -23.64
CA PRO A 80 -15.71 40.92 -24.02
C PRO A 80 -16.08 41.28 -25.47
N GLN A 81 -16.42 40.30 -26.32
CA GLN A 81 -16.89 40.52 -27.69
C GLN A 81 -18.39 40.83 -27.77
N THR A 82 -19.15 40.69 -26.67
CA THR A 82 -20.63 40.74 -26.69
C THR A 82 -21.25 42.02 -26.12
N GLY A 83 -20.53 42.83 -25.32
CA GLY A 83 -21.11 44.01 -24.67
C GLY A 83 -20.15 44.78 -23.77
N LYS A 84 -20.65 45.79 -23.03
CA LYS A 84 -19.84 46.58 -22.07
C LYS A 84 -19.23 45.67 -21.01
N VAL A 85 -17.89 45.65 -20.94
CA VAL A 85 -17.15 44.73 -20.08
C VAL A 85 -16.64 45.39 -18.80
N ASN A 86 -16.91 44.76 -17.65
CA ASN A 86 -16.16 45.01 -16.43
C ASN A 86 -14.87 44.19 -16.44
N LEU A 87 -13.72 44.86 -16.39
CA LEU A 87 -12.41 44.23 -16.17
C LEU A 87 -12.23 44.03 -14.66
N PHE A 88 -12.31 42.79 -14.17
CA PHE A 88 -12.15 42.51 -12.74
C PHE A 88 -10.69 42.37 -12.32
N TYR A 89 -9.81 41.86 -13.19
CA TYR A 89 -8.42 41.58 -12.86
C TYR A 89 -7.55 41.62 -14.12
N PHE A 90 -6.31 42.10 -13.98
CA PHE A 90 -5.31 42.04 -15.03
C PHE A 90 -3.92 41.73 -14.46
N PHE A 91 -3.09 41.07 -15.26
CA PHE A 91 -1.73 40.67 -14.91
C PHE A 91 -0.81 40.72 -16.13
N LYS A 92 0.49 40.86 -15.91
CA LYS A 92 1.54 40.76 -16.95
C LYS A 92 2.38 39.52 -16.69
N PRO A 93 2.34 38.49 -17.56
CA PRO A 93 3.11 37.27 -17.34
C PRO A 93 4.61 37.52 -17.50
N SER A 94 5.39 37.05 -16.53
CA SER A 94 6.86 37.18 -16.46
C SER A 94 7.59 35.85 -16.73
N THR A 95 6.89 34.72 -16.64
CA THR A 95 7.38 33.35 -16.82
C THR A 95 6.57 32.65 -17.91
N ARG A 96 7.15 31.69 -18.65
CA ARG A 96 6.46 31.00 -19.77
C ARG A 96 5.13 30.34 -19.36
N SER A 97 5.04 29.86 -18.13
CA SER A 97 3.79 29.40 -17.52
C SER A 97 3.65 29.96 -16.11
N GLY A 98 2.44 29.87 -15.56
CA GLY A 98 2.20 30.28 -14.19
C GLY A 98 0.76 30.08 -13.72
N ILE A 99 0.58 30.27 -12.43
CA ILE A 99 -0.69 30.17 -11.71
C ILE A 99 -0.97 31.53 -11.09
N ILE A 100 -2.21 32.02 -11.21
CA ILE A 100 -2.64 33.30 -10.66
C ILE A 100 -3.84 33.05 -9.75
N ARG A 101 -3.64 33.10 -8.43
CA ARG A 101 -4.72 33.18 -7.45
C ARG A 101 -5.20 34.63 -7.40
N THR A 102 -6.43 34.89 -7.85
CA THR A 102 -6.88 36.28 -8.12
C THR A 102 -7.46 36.99 -6.91
N GLY A 103 -7.85 36.25 -5.86
CA GLY A 103 -8.65 36.77 -4.74
C GLY A 103 -10.10 37.13 -5.10
N LEU A 104 -10.51 37.03 -6.37
CA LEU A 104 -11.89 37.29 -6.80
C LEU A 104 -12.81 36.16 -6.35
N ALA A 105 -13.63 36.40 -5.34
CA ALA A 105 -14.71 35.48 -4.98
C ALA A 105 -15.79 35.48 -6.08
N PRO A 106 -16.23 34.32 -6.59
CA PRO A 106 -17.29 34.29 -7.60
C PRO A 106 -18.63 34.69 -6.99
N LYS A 107 -19.39 35.50 -7.72
CA LYS A 107 -20.84 35.62 -7.51
C LYS A 107 -21.44 34.21 -7.55
N LYS A 108 -22.18 33.82 -6.50
CA LYS A 108 -22.62 32.43 -6.26
C LYS A 108 -23.35 31.86 -7.48
N LEU A 109 -22.65 31.02 -8.24
CA LEU A 109 -23.23 30.22 -9.32
C LEU A 109 -24.14 29.16 -8.70
N LYS A 110 -25.43 29.48 -8.54
CA LYS A 110 -26.43 28.43 -8.66
C LYS A 110 -26.38 27.93 -10.10
N TYR A 111 -26.01 26.67 -10.27
CA TYR A 111 -25.94 26.03 -11.56
C TYR A 111 -27.34 25.79 -12.14
N LEU A 112 -27.86 26.81 -12.85
CA LEU A 112 -29.06 26.75 -13.71
C LEU A 112 -28.96 25.67 -14.80
N ILE A 113 -27.77 25.08 -14.98
CA ILE A 113 -27.42 23.88 -15.73
C ILE A 113 -28.40 22.72 -15.60
N HIS A 114 -29.13 22.58 -14.49
CA HIS A 114 -30.21 21.59 -14.33
C HIS A 114 -31.28 21.63 -15.44
N SER A 115 -31.28 22.66 -16.28
CA SER A 115 -32.14 22.82 -17.46
C SER A 115 -31.49 22.51 -18.82
N THR A 116 -30.17 22.42 -18.90
CA THR A 116 -29.40 22.36 -20.16
C THR A 116 -28.07 21.62 -19.99
N TYR A 117 -28.00 20.38 -20.50
CA TYR A 117 -26.78 19.55 -20.59
C TYR A 117 -25.81 20.02 -21.68
N ASN A 118 -25.81 21.32 -21.99
CA ASN A 118 -24.98 21.93 -23.02
C ASN A 118 -23.79 22.67 -22.38
N LYS A 119 -22.78 22.94 -23.21
CA LYS A 119 -21.62 23.74 -22.84
C LYS A 119 -21.93 25.23 -22.73
N HIS A 120 -21.80 25.78 -21.52
CA HIS A 120 -22.13 27.19 -21.25
C HIS A 120 -21.05 27.89 -20.43
N CYS A 121 -20.72 29.13 -20.80
CA CYS A 121 -19.82 30.00 -20.04
C CYS A 121 -20.49 30.51 -18.76
N LEU A 122 -19.80 30.37 -17.64
CA LEU A 122 -20.30 30.56 -16.27
C LEU A 122 -19.98 31.96 -15.72
N GLY A 123 -20.13 33.00 -16.56
CA GLY A 123 -19.96 34.40 -16.15
C GLY A 123 -18.53 34.87 -15.86
N TYR A 124 -17.50 34.16 -16.36
CA TYR A 124 -16.11 34.63 -16.31
C TYR A 124 -15.35 34.27 -17.59
N SER A 125 -14.72 35.26 -18.23
CA SER A 125 -13.94 35.11 -19.47
C SER A 125 -12.48 35.55 -19.27
N GLY A 126 -11.54 34.81 -19.85
CA GLY A 126 -10.11 35.07 -19.78
C GLY A 126 -9.52 35.37 -21.14
N ALA A 127 -8.77 36.46 -21.26
CA ALA A 127 -8.15 36.89 -22.52
C ALA A 127 -6.63 37.03 -22.39
N TRP A 128 -5.91 36.46 -23.36
CA TRP A 128 -4.50 36.76 -23.61
C TRP A 128 -4.46 37.95 -24.57
N ILE A 129 -3.83 39.06 -24.18
CA ILE A 129 -3.83 40.31 -24.95
C ILE A 129 -2.39 40.70 -25.27
N ARG A 130 -2.05 40.82 -26.55
CA ARG A 130 -0.74 41.27 -27.06
C ARG A 130 -0.94 42.52 -27.91
N ASN A 131 -0.16 43.58 -27.68
CA ASN A 131 -0.26 44.83 -28.46
C ASN A 131 -1.70 45.40 -28.53
N GLY A 132 -2.49 45.21 -27.47
CA GLY A 132 -3.90 45.64 -27.40
C GLY A 132 -4.91 44.77 -28.14
N ARG A 133 -4.51 43.62 -28.71
CA ARG A 133 -5.40 42.67 -29.39
C ARG A 133 -5.50 41.35 -28.62
N THR A 134 -6.69 40.76 -28.55
CA THR A 134 -6.90 39.41 -28.00
C THR A 134 -6.29 38.36 -28.92
N VAL A 135 -5.34 37.58 -28.41
CA VAL A 135 -4.63 36.49 -29.10
C VAL A 135 -5.25 35.13 -28.80
N LYS A 136 -5.73 34.96 -27.57
CA LYS A 136 -6.46 33.78 -27.08
C LYS A 136 -7.58 34.26 -26.18
N MET A 137 -8.72 33.58 -26.24
CA MET A 137 -9.79 33.73 -25.26
C MET A 137 -10.19 32.35 -24.73
N THR A 138 -10.72 32.35 -23.51
CA THR A 138 -11.35 31.20 -22.84
C THR A 138 -12.51 31.73 -21.99
N CYS A 139 -13.38 30.85 -21.53
CA CYS A 139 -14.28 31.14 -20.42
C CYS A 139 -14.23 29.98 -19.42
N LEU A 140 -14.59 30.28 -18.16
CA LEU A 140 -14.98 29.22 -17.23
C LEU A 140 -16.28 28.60 -17.78
N SER A 141 -16.31 27.31 -18.10
CA SER A 141 -17.51 26.64 -18.63
C SER A 141 -17.75 25.26 -18.03
N SER A 142 -18.99 24.80 -18.14
CA SER A 142 -19.31 23.37 -18.04
C SER A 142 -18.63 22.58 -19.18
N GLN A 143 -18.53 21.25 -19.03
CA GLN A 143 -18.05 20.33 -20.07
C GLN A 143 -18.90 19.03 -20.08
N PRO A 144 -20.24 19.11 -20.22
CA PRO A 144 -21.12 17.93 -20.15
C PRO A 144 -20.92 16.94 -21.30
N GLU A 145 -20.40 17.37 -22.46
CA GLU A 145 -20.37 16.54 -23.68
C GLU A 145 -18.95 16.45 -24.27
N TRP A 146 -17.89 16.55 -23.46
CA TRP A 146 -16.54 16.73 -24.01
C TRP A 146 -15.99 15.50 -24.77
N MET A 147 -16.39 14.28 -24.42
CA MET A 147 -15.98 13.08 -25.18
C MET A 147 -16.72 13.03 -26.51
N SER A 148 -18.04 13.25 -26.50
CA SER A 148 -18.92 13.20 -27.67
C SER A 148 -18.72 14.37 -28.63
N GLU A 149 -18.43 15.59 -28.15
CA GLU A 149 -17.89 16.74 -28.92
C GLU A 149 -16.68 16.32 -29.79
N ARG A 150 -15.89 15.33 -29.33
CA ARG A 150 -14.62 14.89 -29.92
C ARG A 150 -14.68 13.48 -30.51
N MET A 151 -15.89 12.92 -30.67
CA MET A 151 -16.13 11.53 -31.10
C MET A 151 -15.32 11.15 -32.35
N GLN A 152 -15.22 12.04 -33.35
CA GLN A 152 -14.46 11.76 -34.59
C GLN A 152 -12.97 11.43 -34.35
N ILE A 153 -12.36 12.03 -33.32
CA ILE A 153 -10.95 11.87 -32.94
C ILE A 153 -10.79 10.74 -31.92
N LEU A 154 -11.74 10.61 -30.99
CA LEU A 154 -11.68 9.67 -29.87
C LEU A 154 -12.18 8.26 -30.21
N GLN A 155 -13.06 8.09 -31.20
CA GLN A 155 -13.69 6.79 -31.51
C GLN A 155 -12.72 5.62 -31.76
N ASN A 156 -11.52 5.91 -32.26
CA ASN A 156 -10.49 4.91 -32.55
C ASN A 156 -9.46 4.77 -31.42
N ARG A 157 -9.70 5.39 -30.25
CA ARG A 157 -8.84 5.32 -29.07
C ARG A 157 -9.42 4.41 -28.00
N THR A 158 -8.55 3.74 -27.25
CA THR A 158 -8.92 2.99 -26.06
C THR A 158 -8.95 3.88 -24.82
N LEU A 159 -9.50 3.37 -23.72
CA LEU A 159 -9.50 4.07 -22.42
C LEU A 159 -8.08 4.26 -21.86
N GLN A 160 -7.13 3.41 -22.24
CA GLN A 160 -5.71 3.54 -21.85
C GLN A 160 -4.97 4.66 -22.59
N GLU A 161 -5.45 5.07 -23.77
CA GLU A 161 -4.80 6.09 -24.61
C GLU A 161 -5.23 7.54 -24.28
N ILE A 162 -6.18 7.74 -23.37
CA ILE A 162 -6.77 9.06 -23.09
C ILE A 162 -6.61 9.48 -21.62
N PHE A 163 -6.40 10.79 -21.42
CA PHE A 163 -6.45 11.40 -20.09
C PHE A 163 -7.92 11.61 -19.67
N ILE A 164 -8.30 11.04 -18.52
CA ILE A 164 -9.69 11.06 -18.02
C ILE A 164 -9.73 11.85 -16.70
N PRO A 165 -10.42 13.01 -16.62
CA PRO A 165 -10.60 13.73 -15.37
C PRO A 165 -11.43 12.92 -14.37
N GLY A 166 -10.92 12.81 -13.13
CA GLY A 166 -11.54 12.06 -12.05
C GLY A 166 -11.63 12.85 -10.73
N THR A 167 -12.45 12.37 -9.80
CA THR A 167 -12.53 12.87 -8.42
C THR A 167 -12.26 11.75 -7.42
N HIS A 168 -11.54 12.09 -6.33
CA HIS A 168 -11.31 11.21 -5.19
C HIS A 168 -12.55 11.18 -4.28
N ASN A 169 -13.00 9.98 -3.89
CA ASN A 169 -14.17 9.72 -3.06
C ASN A 169 -15.37 10.62 -3.41
N SER A 170 -15.86 10.44 -4.63
CA SER A 170 -16.74 11.37 -5.35
C SER A 170 -18.08 11.61 -4.65
N GLY A 171 -18.55 10.63 -3.87
CA GLY A 171 -19.76 10.73 -3.06
C GLY A 171 -19.58 11.43 -1.71
N SER A 172 -18.36 11.85 -1.36
CA SER A 172 -18.07 12.53 -0.09
C SER A 172 -18.21 14.06 -0.20
N TYR A 173 -19.45 14.54 -0.26
CA TYR A 173 -19.81 15.95 -0.31
C TYR A 173 -20.79 16.35 0.80
N SER A 174 -20.96 17.66 1.05
CA SER A 174 -21.98 18.22 1.94
C SER A 174 -22.68 19.40 1.25
N GLU A 175 -24.01 19.47 1.34
CA GLU A 175 -24.80 20.61 0.84
C GLU A 175 -24.57 21.90 1.66
N ASN A 176 -24.14 21.74 2.92
CA ASN A 176 -23.87 22.84 3.83
C ASN A 176 -22.38 23.20 3.82
N PRO A 177 -22.01 24.46 4.10
CA PRO A 177 -20.62 24.81 4.38
C PRO A 177 -20.12 23.97 5.57
N VAL A 178 -19.00 23.27 5.41
CA VAL A 178 -18.32 22.45 6.43
C VAL A 178 -18.26 23.18 7.78
N GLN A 179 -18.93 22.66 8.82
CA GLN A 179 -18.99 23.30 10.15
C GLN A 179 -18.23 22.51 11.21
N THR A 180 -18.36 21.19 11.18
CA THR A 180 -17.73 20.27 12.13
C THR A 180 -16.30 19.91 11.72
N VAL A 181 -15.45 19.55 12.67
CA VAL A 181 -14.11 19.02 12.35
C VAL A 181 -14.18 17.66 11.65
N ILE A 182 -15.25 16.89 11.85
CA ILE A 182 -15.49 15.65 11.10
C ILE A 182 -15.63 15.97 9.61
N GLU A 183 -16.52 16.90 9.24
CA GLU A 183 -16.67 17.35 7.85
C GLU A 183 -15.37 17.95 7.28
N LYS A 184 -14.48 18.54 8.10
CA LYS A 184 -13.15 19.02 7.64
C LYS A 184 -12.21 17.89 7.21
N PHE A 185 -12.43 16.67 7.71
CA PHE A 185 -11.64 15.47 7.44
C PHE A 185 -12.35 14.41 6.59
N THR A 186 -13.64 14.57 6.31
CA THR A 186 -14.40 13.62 5.47
C THR A 186 -14.83 14.22 4.14
N VAL A 187 -15.25 15.49 4.09
CA VAL A 187 -15.76 16.13 2.87
C VAL A 187 -14.62 16.40 1.89
N THR A 188 -14.49 15.53 0.88
CA THR A 188 -13.53 15.70 -0.21
C THR A 188 -14.10 16.62 -1.29
N GLN A 189 -15.38 16.49 -1.65
CA GLN A 189 -16.02 17.22 -2.74
C GLN A 189 -16.88 18.40 -2.27
N ASP A 190 -16.79 19.53 -2.99
CA ASP A 190 -17.55 20.76 -2.70
C ASP A 190 -18.92 20.80 -3.43
N ARG A 191 -19.34 19.66 -3.98
CA ARG A 191 -20.43 19.47 -4.98
C ARG A 191 -20.93 18.02 -4.98
N ASP A 192 -22.19 17.82 -5.35
CA ASP A 192 -22.77 16.50 -5.67
C ASP A 192 -22.13 15.85 -6.93
N VAL A 193 -22.56 14.63 -7.28
CA VAL A 193 -21.97 13.86 -8.39
C VAL A 193 -22.46 14.37 -9.75
N LEU A 194 -23.71 14.84 -9.85
CA LEU A 194 -24.24 15.43 -11.09
C LEU A 194 -23.48 16.70 -11.48
N GLU A 195 -23.20 17.60 -10.54
CA GLU A 195 -22.36 18.79 -10.76
C GLU A 195 -20.90 18.44 -11.09
N GLN A 196 -20.35 17.33 -10.56
CA GLN A 196 -19.04 16.82 -10.95
C GLN A 196 -19.03 16.35 -12.41
N LEU A 197 -20.00 15.53 -12.80
CA LEU A 197 -20.15 15.02 -14.16
C LEU A 197 -20.35 16.15 -15.19
N ILE A 198 -21.24 17.10 -14.93
CA ILE A 198 -21.49 18.23 -15.86
C ILE A 198 -20.31 19.22 -15.91
N SER A 199 -19.51 19.30 -14.85
CA SER A 199 -18.26 20.05 -14.89
C SER A 199 -17.21 19.40 -15.79
N GLY A 200 -17.22 18.06 -15.94
CA GLY A 200 -16.37 17.33 -16.90
C GLY A 200 -15.78 16.01 -16.40
N VAL A 201 -16.04 15.62 -15.15
CA VAL A 201 -15.52 14.38 -14.54
C VAL A 201 -16.10 13.14 -15.23
N ARG A 202 -15.27 12.12 -15.44
CA ARG A 202 -15.67 10.84 -16.06
C ARG A 202 -15.14 9.61 -15.32
N TYR A 203 -14.21 9.78 -14.37
CA TYR A 203 -13.84 8.74 -13.40
C TYR A 203 -14.36 9.12 -12.01
N LEU A 204 -15.20 8.29 -11.42
CA LEU A 204 -15.75 8.46 -10.08
C LEU A 204 -15.22 7.37 -9.16
N ASP A 205 -14.41 7.74 -8.20
CA ASP A 205 -13.98 6.89 -7.09
C ASP A 205 -15.08 6.82 -6.02
N ILE A 206 -15.49 5.61 -5.61
CA ILE A 206 -16.61 5.37 -4.70
C ILE A 206 -16.22 4.29 -3.69
N ARG A 207 -16.30 4.63 -2.40
CA ARG A 207 -16.09 3.70 -1.27
C ARG A 207 -17.44 3.29 -0.67
N PRO A 208 -18.01 2.12 -1.01
CA PRO A 208 -19.35 1.73 -0.59
C PRO A 208 -19.32 1.10 0.81
N ALA A 209 -20.37 1.34 1.58
CA ALA A 209 -20.58 0.73 2.88
C ALA A 209 -22.04 0.31 3.06
N PHE A 210 -22.29 -0.77 3.78
CA PHE A 210 -23.64 -1.20 4.14
C PHE A 210 -23.91 -1.01 5.64
N TYR A 211 -25.10 -0.49 5.94
CA TYR A 211 -25.63 -0.29 7.29
C TYR A 211 -26.98 -1.02 7.37
N ASP A 212 -28.07 -0.26 7.28
CA ASP A 212 -29.43 -0.77 7.01
C ASP A 212 -29.78 -0.67 5.51
N GLU A 213 -28.97 0.11 4.77
CA GLU A 213 -29.02 0.39 3.34
C GLU A 213 -27.59 0.71 2.84
N TYR A 214 -27.38 0.83 1.52
CA TYR A 214 -26.07 1.18 0.94
C TYR A 214 -25.78 2.69 0.98
N TRP A 215 -24.58 3.04 1.44
CA TRP A 215 -24.04 4.41 1.50
C TRP A 215 -22.67 4.49 0.84
N VAL A 216 -22.23 5.72 0.55
CA VAL A 216 -20.82 6.05 0.30
C VAL A 216 -20.22 6.56 1.60
N ASN A 217 -18.98 6.16 1.87
CA ASN A 217 -18.21 6.51 3.06
C ASN A 217 -16.94 7.27 2.71
N HIS A 218 -16.37 8.00 3.68
CA HIS A 218 -14.97 8.42 3.66
C HIS A 218 -14.27 7.84 4.89
N GLU A 219 -13.26 7.00 4.68
CA GLU A 219 -12.79 6.02 5.68
C GLU A 219 -13.98 5.29 6.34
N SER A 220 -13.96 5.11 7.65
CA SER A 220 -15.04 4.51 8.43
C SER A 220 -16.28 5.42 8.62
N TYR A 221 -16.32 6.64 8.06
CA TYR A 221 -17.41 7.62 8.27
C TYR A 221 -18.47 7.65 7.14
N LYS A 222 -19.74 7.66 7.53
CA LYS A 222 -20.94 7.61 6.67
C LYS A 222 -21.25 8.97 6.02
N MET A 223 -21.16 9.07 4.68
CA MET A 223 -21.30 10.33 3.95
C MET A 223 -22.67 10.56 3.30
N ASN A 224 -22.93 9.97 2.12
CA ASN A 224 -24.18 10.17 1.37
C ASN A 224 -24.82 8.83 0.98
N PRO A 225 -26.15 8.72 0.83
CA PRO A 225 -26.80 7.50 0.36
C PRO A 225 -26.29 7.09 -1.01
N MET A 226 -26.01 5.80 -1.22
CA MET A 226 -25.56 5.27 -2.52
C MET A 226 -26.56 5.60 -3.63
N LYS A 227 -27.86 5.64 -3.28
CA LYS A 227 -28.94 6.00 -4.20
C LYS A 227 -28.75 7.37 -4.86
N ASN A 228 -28.22 8.36 -4.14
CA ASN A 228 -28.01 9.70 -4.70
C ASN A 228 -26.99 9.66 -5.85
N ILE A 229 -25.88 8.95 -5.65
CA ILE A 229 -24.83 8.76 -6.67
C ILE A 229 -25.39 7.99 -7.87
N ILE A 230 -26.23 6.98 -7.63
CA ILE A 230 -26.90 6.19 -8.68
C ILE A 230 -27.87 7.06 -9.49
N ASP A 231 -28.69 7.87 -8.84
CA ASP A 231 -29.66 8.77 -9.48
C ASP A 231 -28.94 9.87 -10.30
N ASP A 232 -27.86 10.45 -9.77
CA ASP A 232 -27.01 11.44 -10.45
C ASP A 232 -26.37 10.86 -11.73
N VAL A 233 -25.76 9.68 -11.63
CA VAL A 233 -25.10 8.99 -12.76
C VAL A 233 -26.12 8.62 -13.85
N LYS A 234 -27.29 8.10 -13.48
CA LYS A 234 -28.40 7.83 -14.42
C LYS A 234 -28.85 9.09 -15.14
N THR A 235 -29.16 10.13 -14.36
CA THR A 235 -29.64 11.43 -14.84
C THR A 235 -28.68 12.04 -15.87
N PHE A 236 -27.37 11.92 -15.64
CA PHE A 236 -26.36 12.37 -16.59
C PHE A 236 -26.26 11.49 -17.85
N LEU A 237 -26.33 10.16 -17.72
CA LEU A 237 -26.23 9.23 -18.85
C LEU A 237 -27.47 9.26 -19.76
N ASP A 238 -28.66 9.49 -19.21
CA ASP A 238 -29.91 9.68 -19.98
C ASP A 238 -29.88 10.93 -20.88
N ASN A 239 -29.08 11.94 -20.51
CA ASN A 239 -29.04 13.24 -21.18
C ASN A 239 -27.74 13.50 -21.95
N THR A 240 -26.78 12.57 -21.97
CA THR A 240 -25.48 12.75 -22.65
C THR A 240 -24.99 11.47 -23.34
N LEU A 241 -24.15 11.62 -24.36
CA LEU A 241 -23.44 10.51 -25.02
C LEU A 241 -22.07 10.21 -24.37
N GLU A 242 -21.84 10.63 -23.14
CA GLU A 242 -20.55 10.47 -22.46
C GLU A 242 -20.39 9.10 -21.79
N ILE A 243 -19.13 8.68 -21.60
CA ILE A 243 -18.76 7.40 -20.98
C ILE A 243 -18.25 7.65 -19.56
N ILE A 244 -18.85 6.97 -18.58
CA ILE A 244 -18.48 7.08 -17.15
C ILE A 244 -17.79 5.79 -16.70
N ILE A 245 -16.72 5.95 -15.92
CA ILE A 245 -16.11 4.90 -15.12
C ILE A 245 -16.50 5.14 -13.65
N LEU A 246 -17.20 4.18 -13.05
CA LEU A 246 -17.59 4.16 -11.64
C LEU A 246 -16.75 3.07 -10.96
N SER A 247 -15.89 3.46 -10.02
CA SER A 247 -14.84 2.63 -9.43
C SER A 247 -15.16 2.33 -7.98
N PHE A 248 -15.64 1.11 -7.71
CA PHE A 248 -15.94 0.63 -6.37
C PHE A 248 -14.68 0.06 -5.72
N LYS A 249 -14.28 0.68 -4.62
CA LYS A 249 -12.99 0.57 -3.92
C LYS A 249 -13.22 0.51 -2.42
N GLU A 250 -12.23 0.06 -1.65
CA GLU A 250 -12.14 0.22 -0.18
C GLU A 250 -13.50 0.11 0.54
N PHE A 251 -13.86 -1.09 0.99
CA PHE A 251 -15.21 -1.41 1.48
C PHE A 251 -15.27 -1.38 3.02
N PRO A 252 -15.35 -0.23 3.71
CA PRO A 252 -15.01 -0.10 5.14
C PRO A 252 -15.98 -0.78 6.12
N LYS A 253 -17.16 -1.24 5.65
CA LYS A 253 -18.19 -1.85 6.50
C LYS A 253 -19.29 -2.54 5.70
N GLY A 254 -19.77 -3.69 6.17
CA GLY A 254 -20.93 -4.37 5.61
C GLY A 254 -20.62 -5.13 4.32
N PHE A 255 -19.37 -5.57 4.23
CA PHE A 255 -18.73 -6.27 3.11
C PHE A 255 -17.80 -7.37 3.65
N GLU A 256 -18.15 -7.96 4.79
CA GLU A 256 -17.32 -8.94 5.50
C GLU A 256 -17.29 -10.33 4.84
N SER A 257 -18.01 -10.54 3.72
CA SER A 257 -17.97 -11.79 2.95
C SER A 257 -18.22 -11.61 1.45
N ASP A 258 -17.80 -12.61 0.66
CA ASP A 258 -18.18 -12.80 -0.75
C ASP A 258 -19.69 -12.60 -1.00
N THR A 259 -20.55 -13.02 -0.06
CA THR A 259 -22.01 -12.92 -0.21
C THR A 259 -22.48 -11.48 -0.20
N ASP A 260 -21.85 -10.62 0.58
CA ASP A 260 -22.21 -9.20 0.72
C ASP A 260 -21.77 -8.42 -0.52
N HIS A 261 -20.56 -8.70 -1.02
CA HIS A 261 -20.13 -8.21 -2.33
C HIS A 261 -21.06 -8.67 -3.47
N ILE A 262 -21.44 -9.96 -3.51
CA ILE A 262 -22.40 -10.50 -4.48
C ILE A 262 -23.77 -9.80 -4.39
N ASN A 263 -24.25 -9.49 -3.18
CA ASN A 263 -25.52 -8.81 -2.97
C ASN A 263 -25.49 -7.34 -3.43
N PHE A 264 -24.37 -6.63 -3.20
CA PHE A 264 -24.18 -5.28 -3.72
C PHE A 264 -24.00 -5.27 -5.25
N ILE A 265 -23.30 -6.25 -5.83
CA ILE A 265 -23.18 -6.39 -7.29
C ILE A 265 -24.57 -6.59 -7.92
N LYS A 266 -25.43 -7.47 -7.37
CA LYS A 266 -26.82 -7.65 -7.83
C LYS A 266 -27.65 -6.36 -7.70
N TYR A 267 -27.43 -5.58 -6.65
CA TYR A 267 -28.08 -4.27 -6.47
C TYR A 267 -27.66 -3.30 -7.58
N LEU A 268 -26.35 -3.17 -7.85
CA LEU A 268 -25.82 -2.35 -8.94
C LEU A 268 -26.28 -2.81 -10.33
N GLU A 269 -26.29 -4.12 -10.60
CA GLU A 269 -26.81 -4.72 -11.83
C GLU A 269 -28.30 -4.43 -12.05
N THR A 270 -29.07 -4.39 -10.96
CA THR A 270 -30.51 -4.07 -10.98
C THR A 270 -30.73 -2.58 -11.21
N GLU A 271 -30.01 -1.73 -10.49
CA GLU A 271 -30.12 -0.28 -10.59
C GLU A 271 -29.63 0.25 -11.94
N PHE A 272 -28.42 -0.12 -12.38
CA PHE A 272 -27.84 0.31 -13.65
C PHE A 272 -28.23 -0.59 -14.84
N LYS A 273 -29.29 -1.38 -14.70
CA LYS A 273 -29.83 -2.21 -15.78
C LYS A 273 -30.15 -1.39 -17.03
N GLY A 274 -29.35 -1.59 -18.07
CA GLY A 274 -29.47 -0.87 -19.34
C GLY A 274 -28.36 0.15 -19.61
N TYR A 275 -27.58 0.54 -18.60
CA TYR A 275 -26.48 1.51 -18.73
C TYR A 275 -25.10 0.84 -18.77
N PHE A 276 -24.88 -0.22 -17.99
CA PHE A 276 -23.55 -0.82 -17.82
C PHE A 276 -23.09 -1.65 -19.02
N LEU A 277 -21.80 -1.51 -19.33
CA LEU A 277 -21.09 -2.26 -20.36
C LEU A 277 -20.56 -3.56 -19.75
N PRO A 278 -21.07 -4.74 -20.14
CA PRO A 278 -20.56 -6.01 -19.63
C PRO A 278 -19.12 -6.26 -20.09
N THR A 279 -18.36 -7.00 -19.27
CA THR A 279 -17.00 -7.41 -19.60
C THR A 279 -16.96 -8.50 -20.66
N SER A 280 -15.85 -8.58 -21.39
CA SER A 280 -15.50 -9.72 -22.24
C SER A 280 -14.01 -10.01 -22.11
N ASN A 281 -13.68 -11.25 -21.73
CA ASN A 281 -12.36 -11.63 -21.22
C ASN A 281 -11.20 -11.48 -22.21
N GLU A 282 -11.47 -11.23 -23.49
CA GLU A 282 -10.45 -11.10 -24.54
C GLU A 282 -9.90 -9.67 -24.69
N PHE A 283 -10.67 -8.62 -24.32
CA PHE A 283 -10.32 -7.24 -24.68
C PHE A 283 -10.61 -6.14 -23.65
N GLU A 284 -11.18 -6.44 -22.48
CA GLU A 284 -11.60 -5.49 -21.40
C GLU A 284 -11.07 -4.04 -21.54
N TRP A 285 -9.91 -3.70 -20.97
CA TRP A 285 -9.36 -2.33 -20.98
C TRP A 285 -8.79 -1.85 -22.33
N ASN A 286 -8.74 -2.74 -23.33
CA ASN A 286 -8.32 -2.46 -24.71
C ASN A 286 -9.53 -2.13 -25.64
N VAL A 287 -10.74 -2.01 -25.08
CA VAL A 287 -11.91 -1.57 -25.85
C VAL A 287 -11.74 -0.14 -26.38
N THR A 288 -12.20 0.12 -27.60
CA THR A 288 -12.22 1.47 -28.18
C THR A 288 -13.48 2.23 -27.77
N LEU A 289 -13.37 3.55 -27.58
CA LEU A 289 -14.51 4.44 -27.27
C LEU A 289 -15.61 4.34 -28.34
N GLY A 290 -15.22 4.18 -29.62
CA GLY A 290 -16.12 3.94 -30.75
C GLY A 290 -16.71 2.53 -30.85
N HIS A 291 -16.34 1.60 -29.96
CA HIS A 291 -17.11 0.39 -29.67
C HIS A 291 -18.14 0.68 -28.57
N ILE A 292 -17.73 1.30 -27.46
CA ILE A 292 -18.61 1.65 -26.34
C ILE A 292 -19.80 2.50 -26.81
N TRP A 293 -19.57 3.49 -27.67
CA TRP A 293 -20.65 4.31 -28.26
C TRP A 293 -21.62 3.54 -29.15
N LYS A 294 -21.28 2.34 -29.64
CA LYS A 294 -22.17 1.50 -30.47
C LYS A 294 -23.00 0.50 -29.68
N THR A 295 -22.63 0.19 -28.44
CA THR A 295 -23.43 -0.72 -27.58
C THR A 295 -24.59 0.00 -26.89
N ASP A 296 -24.55 1.34 -26.86
CA ASP A 296 -25.40 2.17 -26.01
C ASP A 296 -25.27 1.81 -24.51
N LYS A 297 -24.13 1.25 -24.12
CA LYS A 297 -23.79 0.92 -22.73
C LYS A 297 -22.59 1.76 -22.32
N ARG A 298 -22.88 2.92 -21.73
CA ARG A 298 -21.90 3.99 -21.47
C ARG A 298 -21.34 4.02 -20.05
N LEU A 299 -21.81 3.15 -19.15
CA LEU A 299 -21.26 3.02 -17.80
C LEU A 299 -20.31 1.82 -17.71
N ILE A 300 -19.12 2.03 -17.17
CA ILE A 300 -18.16 0.98 -16.79
C ILE A 300 -18.13 0.94 -15.26
N MET A 301 -18.35 -0.24 -14.67
CA MET A 301 -18.27 -0.45 -13.22
C MET A 301 -17.01 -1.26 -12.93
N SER A 302 -15.96 -0.65 -12.38
CA SER A 302 -14.74 -1.34 -11.94
C SER A 302 -14.89 -1.68 -10.45
N TYR A 303 -14.44 -2.87 -10.02
CA TYR A 303 -14.75 -3.39 -8.68
C TYR A 303 -13.53 -4.06 -8.05
N ASP A 304 -13.01 -3.49 -6.96
CA ASP A 304 -11.75 -3.92 -6.34
C ASP A 304 -11.93 -5.06 -5.33
N HIS A 305 -12.43 -6.19 -5.82
CA HIS A 305 -12.50 -7.44 -5.08
C HIS A 305 -12.44 -8.64 -6.03
N ASN A 306 -11.88 -9.77 -5.58
CA ASN A 306 -11.64 -10.96 -6.42
C ASN A 306 -12.91 -11.50 -7.10
N ILE A 307 -14.08 -11.28 -6.51
CA ILE A 307 -15.38 -11.68 -7.06
C ILE A 307 -15.71 -11.06 -8.43
N CYS A 308 -15.07 -9.95 -8.82
CA CYS A 308 -15.28 -9.35 -10.16
C CYS A 308 -15.00 -10.36 -11.29
N LYS A 309 -14.02 -11.25 -11.10
CA LYS A 309 -13.63 -12.33 -12.03
C LYS A 309 -14.73 -13.36 -12.27
N ASN A 310 -15.74 -13.42 -11.39
CA ASN A 310 -16.85 -14.37 -11.41
C ASN A 310 -18.16 -13.77 -11.96
N THR A 311 -18.16 -12.51 -12.41
CA THR A 311 -19.32 -11.87 -13.05
C THR A 311 -18.94 -11.23 -14.39
N SER A 312 -19.95 -11.00 -15.24
CA SER A 312 -19.81 -10.27 -16.51
C SER A 312 -20.24 -8.79 -16.42
N SER A 313 -20.62 -8.30 -15.23
CA SER A 313 -21.06 -6.91 -15.02
C SER A 313 -19.98 -5.98 -14.46
N MET A 314 -18.96 -6.54 -13.80
CA MET A 314 -17.90 -5.80 -13.12
C MET A 314 -16.56 -5.98 -13.82
N TRP A 315 -15.88 -4.85 -14.03
CA TRP A 315 -14.57 -4.75 -14.65
C TRP A 315 -13.46 -4.94 -13.61
N SER A 316 -12.32 -5.48 -14.04
CA SER A 316 -11.11 -5.60 -13.22
C SER A 316 -10.75 -4.25 -12.58
N PRO A 317 -10.19 -4.23 -11.36
CA PRO A 317 -9.86 -3.00 -10.66
C PRO A 317 -8.86 -2.11 -11.42
N ILE A 318 -9.21 -0.84 -11.62
CA ILE A 318 -8.23 0.19 -11.96
C ILE A 318 -7.32 0.38 -10.75
N LYS A 319 -6.01 0.24 -10.94
CA LYS A 319 -5.07 0.43 -9.83
C LYS A 319 -5.00 1.93 -9.46
N GLN A 320 -5.24 2.21 -8.18
CA GLN A 320 -5.07 3.55 -7.63
C GLN A 320 -3.66 3.75 -7.12
N TYR A 321 -3.18 4.99 -7.23
CA TYR A 321 -1.83 5.41 -6.89
C TYR A 321 -1.94 6.63 -5.97
N TRP A 322 -1.64 6.44 -4.70
CA TRP A 322 -1.69 7.42 -3.62
C TRP A 322 -0.31 7.99 -3.30
N GLY A 323 -0.19 9.31 -3.28
CA GLY A 323 1.08 9.97 -2.97
C GLY A 323 1.38 10.08 -1.48
N ASP A 324 0.36 10.15 -0.64
CA ASP A 324 0.41 10.22 0.84
C ASP A 324 1.41 11.24 1.42
N VAL A 325 1.48 12.39 0.75
CA VAL A 325 2.44 13.47 0.96
C VAL A 325 1.76 14.77 1.38
N GLN A 326 2.54 15.62 2.07
CA GLN A 326 2.06 16.87 2.65
C GLN A 326 2.47 18.12 1.83
N ASP A 327 3.28 17.95 0.79
CA ASP A 327 3.75 19.04 -0.07
C ASP A 327 3.71 18.71 -1.58
N LEU A 328 3.89 19.76 -2.38
CA LEU A 328 3.73 19.74 -3.83
C LEU A 328 4.96 19.20 -4.59
N ALA A 329 6.14 19.15 -3.96
CA ALA A 329 7.35 18.62 -4.58
C ALA A 329 7.34 17.08 -4.55
N HIS A 330 7.06 16.48 -3.40
CA HIS A 330 6.90 15.03 -3.30
C HIS A 330 5.68 14.53 -4.09
N LEU A 331 4.55 15.26 -4.08
CA LEU A 331 3.37 14.88 -4.88
C LEU A 331 3.68 14.87 -6.39
N ARG A 332 4.53 15.80 -6.85
CA ARG A 332 4.99 15.82 -8.24
C ARG A 332 5.84 14.58 -8.56
N VAL A 333 6.83 14.25 -7.73
CA VAL A 333 7.66 13.05 -7.91
C VAL A 333 6.79 11.79 -7.94
N TYR A 334 5.76 11.74 -7.12
CA TYR A 334 4.81 10.64 -7.11
C TYR A 334 4.01 10.52 -8.40
N ILE A 335 3.44 11.62 -8.91
CA ILE A 335 2.71 11.65 -10.18
C ILE A 335 3.63 11.22 -11.34
N GLU A 336 4.86 11.75 -11.39
CA GLU A 336 5.86 11.40 -12.41
C GLU A 336 6.22 9.90 -12.36
N ALA A 337 6.36 9.29 -11.17
CA ALA A 337 6.62 7.85 -11.02
C ALA A 337 5.40 6.98 -11.37
N ALA A 338 4.17 7.42 -11.04
CA ALA A 338 2.95 6.72 -11.43
C ALA A 338 2.73 6.76 -12.96
N GLU A 339 3.27 7.76 -13.67
CA GLU A 339 3.14 7.86 -15.13
C GLU A 339 3.93 6.82 -15.92
N GLU A 340 4.93 6.15 -15.34
CA GLU A 340 5.71 5.08 -15.99
C GLU A 340 4.96 3.72 -16.05
N MET A 341 3.83 3.57 -15.34
CA MET A 341 3.14 2.27 -15.17
C MET A 341 2.28 1.88 -16.41
N PRO A 342 2.51 0.72 -17.06
CA PRO A 342 1.92 0.38 -18.37
C PRO A 342 0.47 -0.17 -18.32
N GLN A 343 -0.34 0.23 -17.34
CA GLN A 343 -1.69 -0.32 -17.08
C GLN A 343 -2.70 0.80 -16.76
N PRO A 344 -4.02 0.55 -16.88
CA PRO A 344 -5.05 1.49 -16.43
C PRO A 344 -4.83 1.90 -14.97
N ARG A 345 -4.75 3.20 -14.74
CA ARG A 345 -4.31 3.78 -13.47
C ARG A 345 -5.10 5.04 -13.13
N ALA A 346 -5.43 5.21 -11.86
CA ALA A 346 -5.96 6.46 -11.31
C ALA A 346 -4.92 7.02 -10.33
N VAL A 347 -4.47 8.26 -10.56
CA VAL A 347 -3.44 8.91 -9.72
C VAL A 347 -4.12 9.92 -8.82
N MET A 348 -4.09 9.66 -7.51
CA MET A 348 -4.77 10.46 -6.49
C MET A 348 -3.93 11.68 -6.13
N ALA A 349 -4.05 12.72 -6.97
CA ALA A 349 -3.38 13.99 -6.81
C ALA A 349 -4.01 14.83 -5.68
N GLN A 350 -3.74 14.43 -4.43
CA GLN A 350 -4.10 15.15 -3.20
C GLN A 350 -2.89 15.31 -2.27
N LEU A 351 -2.98 16.23 -1.31
CA LEU A 351 -2.14 16.16 -0.11
C LEU A 351 -2.96 15.50 1.00
N THR A 352 -2.35 14.58 1.73
CA THR A 352 -2.93 14.00 2.94
C THR A 352 -2.60 14.87 4.16
N PHE A 353 -3.43 14.77 5.19
CA PHE A 353 -2.96 15.09 6.54
C PHE A 353 -2.26 13.86 7.09
N ASP A 354 -1.14 14.07 7.78
CA ASP A 354 -0.62 13.06 8.68
C ASP A 354 -1.35 13.11 10.04
N THR A 355 -0.97 12.16 10.88
CA THR A 355 -1.30 12.07 12.29
C THR A 355 -1.18 13.40 13.03
N TRP A 356 -0.10 14.16 12.80
CA TRP A 356 0.13 15.43 13.50
C TRP A 356 -0.82 16.54 13.04
N GLY A 357 -1.08 16.65 11.73
CA GLY A 357 -2.08 17.53 11.15
C GLY A 357 -3.48 17.24 11.72
N ILE A 358 -3.83 15.97 11.89
CA ILE A 358 -5.11 15.57 12.51
C ILE A 358 -5.16 15.98 13.99
N ILE A 359 -4.16 15.58 14.80
CA ILE A 359 -4.10 15.91 16.24
C ILE A 359 -4.16 17.42 16.47
N LYS A 360 -3.38 18.20 15.71
CA LYS A 360 -3.33 19.66 15.83
C LYS A 360 -4.69 20.31 15.54
N ASN A 361 -5.38 19.88 14.48
CA ASN A 361 -6.67 20.43 14.08
C ASN A 361 -7.82 20.03 15.03
N VAL A 362 -7.79 18.81 15.58
CA VAL A 362 -8.76 18.39 16.62
C VAL A 362 -8.47 19.12 17.94
N GLY A 363 -7.21 19.21 18.37
CA GLY A 363 -6.81 19.96 19.56
C GLY A 363 -7.11 21.47 19.47
N ALA A 364 -6.99 22.05 18.28
CA ALA A 364 -7.41 23.43 18.00
C ALA A 364 -8.91 23.63 18.29
N GLN A 365 -9.79 22.70 17.91
CA GLN A 365 -11.22 22.77 18.22
C GLN A 365 -11.49 22.80 19.74
N PHE A 366 -10.85 21.90 20.50
CA PHE A 366 -11.00 21.86 21.97
C PHE A 366 -10.38 23.07 22.69
N THR A 367 -9.51 23.84 22.02
CA THR A 367 -8.86 25.05 22.56
C THR A 367 -9.36 26.37 21.96
N GLY A 368 -10.38 26.32 21.09
CA GLY A 368 -10.97 27.51 20.45
C GLY A 368 -10.10 28.16 19.36
N GLN A 369 -9.16 27.44 18.79
CA GLN A 369 -8.30 27.90 17.68
C GLN A 369 -8.81 27.41 16.32
N ASN A 370 -8.41 28.11 15.25
CA ASN A 370 -8.77 27.71 13.89
C ASN A 370 -8.06 26.40 13.47
N ALA A 371 -8.77 25.60 12.66
CA ALA A 371 -8.34 24.28 12.21
C ALA A 371 -8.59 24.13 10.70
N SER A 372 -7.62 23.58 9.98
CA SER A 372 -7.65 23.38 8.52
C SER A 372 -8.54 22.22 8.06
N SER A 373 -8.74 22.09 6.75
CA SER A 373 -9.57 21.02 6.14
C SER A 373 -9.00 20.44 4.84
N ILE A 374 -9.47 19.27 4.44
CA ILE A 374 -9.08 18.60 3.17
C ILE A 374 -9.38 19.51 1.96
N LEU A 375 -10.48 20.26 2.00
CA LEU A 375 -10.81 21.26 0.97
C LEU A 375 -9.73 22.34 0.84
N GLN A 376 -9.10 22.77 1.94
CA GLN A 376 -7.98 23.73 1.90
C GLN A 376 -6.69 23.10 1.35
N LEU A 377 -6.39 21.84 1.67
CA LEU A 377 -5.25 21.12 1.08
C LEU A 377 -5.41 20.92 -0.43
N GLY A 378 -6.58 20.46 -0.89
CA GLY A 378 -6.90 20.34 -2.31
C GLY A 378 -6.83 21.68 -3.07
N ALA A 379 -7.04 22.81 -2.39
CA ALA A 379 -6.85 24.14 -2.95
C ALA A 379 -5.37 24.45 -3.26
N MET A 380 -4.42 23.80 -2.59
CA MET A 380 -2.98 23.96 -2.84
C MET A 380 -2.55 23.17 -4.07
N VAL A 381 -2.99 21.91 -4.19
CA VAL A 381 -2.53 20.95 -5.21
C VAL A 381 -2.79 21.38 -6.64
N GLY A 382 -4.06 21.35 -7.06
CA GLY A 382 -4.37 21.19 -8.47
C GLY A 382 -3.94 22.30 -9.43
N PRO A 383 -3.68 23.55 -9.01
CA PRO A 383 -3.04 24.52 -9.88
C PRO A 383 -1.65 24.06 -10.36
N HIS A 384 -0.94 23.21 -9.63
CA HIS A 384 0.38 22.70 -10.00
C HIS A 384 0.34 21.49 -10.95
N ILE A 385 -0.71 20.66 -10.90
CA ILE A 385 -0.96 19.58 -11.89
C ILE A 385 -0.95 20.15 -13.33
N THR A 386 -1.43 21.39 -13.48
CA THR A 386 -1.53 22.09 -14.77
C THR A 386 -0.18 22.34 -15.46
N GLN A 387 0.94 22.25 -14.73
CA GLN A 387 2.28 22.62 -15.20
C GLN A 387 3.10 21.44 -15.71
N CYS A 388 2.63 20.20 -15.53
CA CYS A 388 3.34 18.99 -15.97
C CYS A 388 3.60 19.03 -17.49
N SER A 389 4.87 19.00 -17.86
CA SER A 389 5.35 19.10 -19.25
C SER A 389 6.16 17.86 -19.58
N PHE A 390 5.61 16.97 -20.39
CA PHE A 390 6.15 15.63 -20.61
C PHE A 390 7.56 15.64 -21.24
N ILE A 391 8.46 14.83 -20.68
CA ILE A 391 9.76 14.49 -21.26
C ILE A 391 9.85 12.96 -21.30
N PHE A 392 9.66 12.38 -22.48
CA PHE A 392 9.80 10.94 -22.67
C PHE A 392 11.28 10.53 -22.67
N ILE A 393 11.65 9.60 -21.79
CA ILE A 393 12.92 8.88 -21.83
C ILE A 393 12.64 7.46 -22.29
N CYS A 394 13.08 7.11 -23.50
CA CYS A 394 12.99 5.72 -23.98
C CYS A 394 14.03 4.84 -23.27
N HIS A 395 13.68 3.60 -22.95
CA HIS A 395 14.61 2.57 -22.49
C HIS A 395 14.49 1.30 -23.32
N VAL A 396 15.58 0.51 -23.33
CA VAL A 396 15.82 -0.62 -24.23
C VAL A 396 15.73 -1.92 -23.42
N PRO A 397 15.03 -2.96 -23.90
CA PRO A 397 15.01 -4.26 -23.22
C PRO A 397 16.37 -4.97 -23.36
N PHE A 398 16.87 -5.52 -22.25
CA PHE A 398 18.01 -6.43 -22.21
C PHE A 398 17.55 -7.85 -21.86
N SER A 399 18.22 -8.85 -22.44
CA SER A 399 18.04 -10.27 -22.12
C SER A 399 19.25 -10.80 -21.35
N CYS A 400 18.99 -11.57 -20.29
CA CYS A 400 20.05 -12.20 -19.50
C CYS A 400 20.60 -13.46 -20.18
N SER A 401 21.92 -13.65 -20.10
CA SER A 401 22.59 -14.91 -20.43
C SER A 401 23.12 -15.57 -19.16
N GLN A 402 23.18 -16.91 -19.15
CA GLN A 402 23.71 -17.67 -18.00
C GLN A 402 25.21 -17.88 -18.12
N THR A 403 25.92 -17.76 -17.00
CA THR A 403 27.29 -18.28 -16.83
C THR A 403 27.31 -19.25 -15.66
N SER A 404 27.71 -20.49 -15.92
CA SER A 404 27.98 -21.49 -14.89
C SER A 404 29.40 -21.31 -14.34
N ASP A 405 29.56 -21.50 -13.03
CA ASP A 405 30.67 -22.31 -12.52
C ASP A 405 30.27 -22.93 -11.17
N GLY A 406 30.86 -24.07 -10.84
CA GLY A 406 30.43 -24.86 -9.68
C GLY A 406 31.60 -25.49 -8.91
N THR A 407 31.48 -25.51 -7.58
CA THR A 407 32.40 -26.23 -6.69
C THR A 407 31.60 -27.03 -5.67
N THR A 408 31.66 -28.36 -5.77
CA THR A 408 31.09 -29.30 -4.80
C THR A 408 31.90 -29.37 -3.52
N SER A 409 31.26 -29.34 -2.35
CA SER A 409 31.91 -29.58 -1.06
C SER A 409 31.20 -30.66 -0.24
N ASN A 410 31.82 -31.85 -0.21
CA ASN A 410 31.65 -33.03 0.64
C ASN A 410 30.52 -33.04 1.68
N GLN A 411 29.59 -33.99 1.53
CA GLN A 411 28.48 -34.25 2.46
C GLN A 411 28.89 -35.16 3.65
N GLU A 412 30.06 -34.93 4.24
CA GLU A 412 30.65 -35.77 5.30
C GLU A 412 30.95 -34.97 6.57
N ASN A 413 29.91 -34.50 7.29
CA ASN A 413 29.93 -34.20 8.74
C ASN A 413 28.56 -33.70 9.28
N CYS A 414 27.46 -34.44 9.11
CA CYS A 414 26.24 -34.20 9.91
C CYS A 414 26.41 -34.75 11.34
N GLY A 415 27.30 -34.12 12.12
CA GLY A 415 27.54 -34.44 13.53
C GLY A 415 26.51 -33.79 14.44
N LEU A 416 25.51 -34.57 14.89
CA LEU A 416 24.63 -34.31 16.05
C LEU A 416 24.24 -32.83 16.30
N VAL A 417 23.60 -32.18 15.32
CA VAL A 417 22.81 -30.96 15.57
C VAL A 417 21.44 -31.39 16.09
N THR A 418 21.33 -31.64 17.39
CA THR A 418 20.16 -32.32 18.00
C THR A 418 19.03 -31.41 18.46
N ASP A 419 19.18 -30.08 18.35
CA ASP A 419 18.33 -29.11 19.07
C ASP A 419 17.22 -28.46 18.21
N TYR A 420 17.21 -28.73 16.89
CA TYR A 420 16.18 -28.27 15.97
C TYR A 420 15.37 -29.47 15.44
N SER A 421 14.43 -29.99 16.24
CA SER A 421 13.36 -30.78 15.63
C SER A 421 12.51 -29.83 14.78
N LEU A 422 12.29 -30.21 13.51
CA LEU A 422 11.45 -29.42 12.59
C LEU A 422 10.03 -29.30 13.15
N ASP A 423 9.59 -30.39 13.76
CA ASP A 423 8.27 -30.70 14.27
C ASP A 423 7.81 -29.77 15.40
N SER A 424 8.70 -29.01 16.07
CA SER A 424 8.34 -28.16 17.22
C SER A 424 9.00 -26.78 17.24
N GLN A 425 8.34 -25.81 17.86
CA GLN A 425 8.86 -24.48 18.24
C GLN A 425 8.25 -24.03 19.57
N ILE A 426 9.02 -23.25 20.33
CA ILE A 426 8.54 -22.45 21.47
C ILE A 426 9.29 -21.13 21.43
N ILE A 427 8.55 -20.00 21.45
CA ILE A 427 9.10 -18.65 21.33
C ILE A 427 8.50 -17.77 22.42
N ILE A 428 9.35 -17.08 23.17
CA ILE A 428 8.98 -16.23 24.30
C ILE A 428 9.32 -14.79 23.94
N PHE A 429 8.42 -13.87 24.24
CA PHE A 429 8.58 -12.43 24.00
C PHE A 429 7.73 -11.65 25.03
N PHE A 430 7.80 -10.32 25.00
CA PHE A 430 6.93 -9.50 25.82
C PHE A 430 5.69 -9.07 25.02
N ALA A 431 4.66 -8.60 25.71
CA ALA A 431 3.65 -7.72 25.13
C ALA A 431 3.06 -6.85 26.25
N PRO A 432 2.44 -5.70 25.96
CA PRO A 432 1.60 -5.00 26.92
C PRO A 432 0.51 -5.90 27.55
N LEU A 433 0.17 -5.61 28.80
CA LEU A 433 -0.91 -6.25 29.54
C LEU A 433 -2.25 -5.65 29.08
N ASN A 434 -3.28 -6.49 28.95
CA ASN A 434 -4.56 -6.10 28.33
C ASN A 434 -5.16 -4.82 28.96
N GLY A 435 -5.12 -3.71 28.20
CA GLY A 435 -5.66 -2.40 28.60
C GLY A 435 -4.72 -1.51 29.44
N ASP A 436 -3.47 -1.92 29.66
CA ASP A 436 -2.48 -1.18 30.45
C ASP A 436 -1.21 -0.91 29.62
N GLU A 437 -1.00 0.35 29.23
CA GLU A 437 0.11 0.79 28.38
C GLU A 437 1.47 0.82 29.10
N VAL A 438 1.50 0.58 30.41
CA VAL A 438 2.72 0.69 31.24
C VAL A 438 3.18 -0.68 31.75
N LYS A 439 2.27 -1.63 31.93
CA LYS A 439 2.61 -3.01 32.36
C LYS A 439 2.81 -3.91 31.16
N GLN A 440 3.97 -4.55 31.07
CA GLN A 440 4.22 -5.67 30.17
C GLN A 440 3.81 -7.00 30.82
N GLN A 441 3.62 -8.03 30.00
CA GLN A 441 3.45 -9.44 30.35
C GLN A 441 4.34 -10.30 29.45
N ILE A 442 4.69 -11.50 29.91
CA ILE A 442 5.32 -12.53 29.07
C ILE A 442 4.25 -13.16 28.16
N VAL A 443 4.58 -13.32 26.89
CA VAL A 443 3.78 -14.04 25.89
C VAL A 443 4.60 -15.21 25.34
N VAL A 444 3.93 -16.34 25.09
CA VAL A 444 4.57 -17.52 24.48
C VAL A 444 3.80 -17.92 23.22
N TYR A 445 4.49 -17.91 22.08
CA TYR A 445 4.07 -18.64 20.88
C TYR A 445 4.59 -20.08 20.95
N TYR A 446 3.79 -21.04 20.47
CA TYR A 446 4.19 -22.44 20.41
C TYR A 446 3.70 -23.13 19.14
N TYR A 447 4.45 -24.16 18.74
CA TYR A 447 4.13 -25.09 17.67
C TYR A 447 4.63 -26.50 18.03
N ASN A 448 3.83 -27.53 17.79
CA ASN A 448 4.27 -28.93 17.76
C ASN A 448 3.34 -29.73 16.81
N GLU A 449 3.85 -30.13 15.66
CA GLU A 449 3.16 -31.02 14.70
C GLU A 449 2.83 -32.38 15.32
N THR A 450 3.66 -32.83 16.27
CA THR A 450 3.57 -34.11 16.97
C THR A 450 3.06 -33.99 18.42
N LEU A 451 2.17 -33.03 18.70
CA LEU A 451 1.56 -32.82 20.02
C LEU A 451 1.07 -34.14 20.66
N VAL A 452 1.66 -34.51 21.82
CA VAL A 452 1.26 -35.69 22.59
C VAL A 452 0.34 -35.28 23.75
N LYS A 453 -0.59 -36.17 24.11
CA LYS A 453 -1.46 -35.96 25.26
C LYS A 453 -0.64 -35.84 26.56
N ASN A 454 -0.94 -34.81 27.34
CA ASN A 454 -0.23 -34.39 28.57
C ASN A 454 1.12 -33.67 28.33
N ASP A 455 1.48 -33.32 27.09
CA ASP A 455 2.51 -32.31 26.83
C ASP A 455 2.16 -31.00 27.54
N LYS A 456 3.18 -30.25 27.96
CA LYS A 456 3.02 -29.00 28.71
C LYS A 456 3.99 -27.93 28.23
N ILE A 457 3.58 -26.68 28.34
CA ILE A 457 4.42 -25.50 28.18
C ILE A 457 4.65 -24.92 29.57
N ALA A 458 5.90 -24.90 30.00
CA ALA A 458 6.32 -24.41 31.31
C ALA A 458 7.21 -23.17 31.19
N ILE A 459 7.10 -22.23 32.13
CA ILE A 459 7.97 -21.04 32.23
C ILE A 459 8.68 -21.03 33.60
N TYR A 460 9.93 -20.60 33.60
CA TYR A 460 10.86 -20.56 34.73
C TYR A 460 11.51 -19.17 34.86
N GLU A 461 11.96 -18.80 36.06
CA GLU A 461 12.71 -17.53 36.33
C GLU A 461 14.21 -17.61 36.05
N THR A 462 14.72 -18.81 35.78
CA THR A 462 16.10 -19.11 35.37
C THR A 462 16.06 -20.35 34.50
N ASP A 463 17.14 -20.64 33.76
CA ASP A 463 17.27 -21.96 33.13
C ASP A 463 17.16 -23.07 34.20
N PRO A 464 16.41 -24.16 33.93
CA PRO A 464 16.09 -25.18 34.92
C PRO A 464 17.28 -26.12 35.16
N GLU A 465 18.04 -25.87 36.22
CA GLU A 465 19.02 -26.84 36.74
C GLU A 465 18.31 -28.14 37.18
N PRO A 466 18.87 -29.33 36.88
CA PRO A 466 18.34 -30.60 37.36
C PRO A 466 18.18 -30.63 38.89
N GLY A 467 16.92 -30.59 39.36
CA GLY A 467 16.57 -30.59 40.78
C GLY A 467 16.35 -29.21 41.42
N LYS A 468 16.52 -28.09 40.70
CA LYS A 468 16.13 -26.74 41.15
C LYS A 468 15.24 -26.07 40.10
N VAL A 469 13.94 -26.32 40.16
CA VAL A 469 13.00 -25.87 39.12
C VAL A 469 11.78 -25.19 39.75
N ASN A 470 11.74 -23.85 39.69
CA ASN A 470 10.57 -23.08 40.08
C ASN A 470 9.73 -22.75 38.83
N ILE A 471 8.70 -23.54 38.57
CA ILE A 471 7.72 -23.28 37.50
C ILE A 471 6.82 -22.12 37.94
N ILE A 472 6.86 -21.01 37.21
CA ILE A 472 5.99 -19.84 37.45
C ILE A 472 4.73 -19.84 36.58
N TYR A 473 4.73 -20.61 35.49
CA TYR A 473 3.58 -20.78 34.61
C TYR A 473 3.57 -22.19 34.02
N LEU A 474 2.39 -22.79 33.90
CA LEU A 474 2.21 -24.09 33.28
C LEU A 474 0.89 -24.12 32.49
N PHE A 475 0.96 -24.56 31.25
CA PHE A 475 -0.17 -24.68 30.33
C PHE A 475 -0.12 -26.03 29.60
N GLU A 476 -1.29 -26.60 29.29
CA GLU A 476 -1.43 -27.89 28.61
C GLU A 476 -2.05 -27.63 27.22
N PRO A 477 -1.25 -27.57 26.14
CA PRO A 477 -1.75 -27.26 24.80
C PRO A 477 -2.78 -28.27 24.28
N THR A 478 -3.89 -27.75 23.79
CA THR A 478 -5.00 -28.52 23.18
C THR A 478 -4.98 -28.48 21.65
N THR A 479 -4.17 -27.59 21.07
CA THR A 479 -3.97 -27.37 19.63
C THR A 479 -2.50 -27.54 19.28
N ARG A 480 -2.19 -27.89 18.02
CA ARG A 480 -0.79 -28.03 17.57
C ARG A 480 0.01 -26.73 17.66
N SER A 481 -0.64 -25.57 17.57
CA SER A 481 -0.01 -24.27 17.73
C SER A 481 -0.93 -23.28 18.43
N GLY A 482 -0.36 -22.19 18.95
CA GLY A 482 -1.13 -21.15 19.62
C GLY A 482 -0.29 -20.07 20.27
N ILE A 483 -0.98 -19.10 20.87
CA ILE A 483 -0.42 -17.94 21.57
C ILE A 483 -0.94 -17.96 23.01
N ILE A 484 -0.05 -17.78 23.98
CA ILE A 484 -0.36 -17.81 25.41
C ILE A 484 -0.02 -16.46 26.03
N TYR A 485 -1.05 -15.74 26.46
CA TYR A 485 -0.90 -14.55 27.31
C TYR A 485 -0.83 -14.98 28.76
N THR A 486 0.34 -14.85 29.39
CA THR A 486 0.58 -15.43 30.72
C THR A 486 0.03 -14.58 31.87
N GLY A 487 -0.16 -13.27 31.66
CA GLY A 487 -0.40 -12.29 32.71
C GLY A 487 0.78 -12.04 33.66
N ILE A 488 1.94 -12.68 33.45
CA ILE A 488 3.13 -12.53 34.30
C ILE A 488 3.91 -11.31 33.86
N ALA A 489 3.93 -10.27 34.70
CA ALA A 489 4.76 -9.10 34.48
C ALA A 489 6.27 -9.42 34.70
N PRO A 490 7.17 -8.90 33.85
CA PRO A 490 8.60 -9.14 34.00
C PRO A 490 9.17 -8.44 35.25
N LYS A 491 10.00 -9.15 36.02
CA LYS A 491 10.69 -8.63 37.22
C LYS A 491 11.76 -7.60 36.92
N LYS A 492 12.28 -7.57 35.69
CA LYS A 492 13.08 -6.49 35.12
C LYS A 492 12.26 -5.80 34.03
N LEU A 493 11.81 -4.58 34.31
CA LEU A 493 11.41 -3.65 33.25
C LEU A 493 12.66 -3.27 32.43
N LYS A 494 12.51 -3.06 31.13
CA LYS A 494 13.56 -2.46 30.28
C LYS A 494 14.00 -1.14 30.88
N TYR A 495 15.26 -1.02 31.29
CA TYR A 495 16.05 0.21 31.27
C TYR A 495 17.52 -0.21 31.33
N LYS A 496 18.20 -0.18 30.18
CA LYS A 496 19.56 -0.68 29.97
C LYS A 496 19.65 -2.19 30.21
N LEU A 497 19.56 -2.92 29.10
CA LEU A 497 20.49 -4.02 28.91
C LEU A 497 21.90 -3.51 29.30
N GLU A 498 22.57 -4.18 30.25
CA GLU A 498 23.98 -3.88 30.51
C GLU A 498 24.73 -4.00 29.19
N SER A 499 25.68 -3.09 28.92
CA SER A 499 26.20 -2.88 27.56
C SER A 499 27.21 -3.97 27.14
N THR A 500 26.72 -5.19 27.06
CA THR A 500 27.41 -6.40 26.65
C THR A 500 26.87 -6.83 25.30
N TYR A 501 27.73 -6.76 24.28
CA TYR A 501 27.40 -7.15 22.91
C TYR A 501 27.44 -8.68 22.74
N ASN A 502 27.00 -9.41 23.77
CA ASN A 502 26.90 -10.86 23.80
C ASN A 502 25.43 -11.26 24.02
N LYS A 503 25.07 -12.48 23.62
CA LYS A 503 23.77 -13.06 23.93
C LYS A 503 23.59 -13.28 25.43
N HIS A 504 22.50 -12.76 26.01
CA HIS A 504 22.17 -12.92 27.43
C HIS A 504 20.69 -13.25 27.63
N CYS A 505 20.41 -14.28 28.44
CA CYS A 505 19.06 -14.60 28.92
C CYS A 505 18.58 -13.56 29.95
N LEU A 506 17.38 -13.04 29.77
CA LEU A 506 16.82 -11.91 30.55
C LEU A 506 16.08 -12.35 31.84
N GLY A 507 16.36 -13.55 32.34
CA GLY A 507 15.75 -14.10 33.56
C GLY A 507 14.39 -14.76 33.34
N TYR A 508 14.09 -15.20 32.11
CA TYR A 508 12.94 -16.03 31.79
C TYR A 508 13.30 -17.08 30.75
N SER A 509 12.93 -18.33 31.04
CA SER A 509 13.11 -19.47 30.14
C SER A 509 11.83 -20.28 30.08
N GLY A 510 11.57 -20.91 28.94
CA GLY A 510 10.34 -21.65 28.69
C GLY A 510 10.61 -22.90 27.88
N ALA A 511 9.95 -23.98 28.27
CA ALA A 511 10.17 -25.32 27.73
C ALA A 511 8.87 -25.98 27.28
N TRP A 512 8.98 -26.75 26.20
CA TRP A 512 8.07 -27.86 25.93
C TRP A 512 8.48 -29.05 26.81
N VAL A 513 7.53 -29.58 27.58
CA VAL A 513 7.75 -30.63 28.57
C VAL A 513 6.84 -31.82 28.28
N GLN A 514 7.42 -32.99 28.05
CA GLN A 514 6.73 -34.25 27.78
C GLN A 514 7.14 -35.29 28.82
N ASP A 515 6.17 -35.92 29.48
CA ASP A 515 6.39 -36.88 30.58
C ASP A 515 7.42 -36.42 31.64
N GLY A 516 7.44 -35.12 31.94
CA GLY A 516 8.35 -34.50 32.91
C GLY A 516 9.77 -34.22 32.40
N LYS A 517 10.07 -34.47 31.11
CA LYS A 517 11.34 -34.11 30.46
C LYS A 517 11.17 -32.86 29.63
N VAL A 518 12.15 -31.95 29.69
CA VAL A 518 12.29 -30.87 28.71
C VAL A 518 12.65 -31.47 27.35
N MET A 519 11.81 -31.23 26.34
CA MET A 519 11.99 -31.70 24.96
C MET A 519 12.62 -30.63 24.07
N ARG A 520 12.24 -29.37 24.30
CA ARG A 520 12.82 -28.17 23.68
C ARG A 520 12.71 -27.01 24.67
N MET A 521 13.66 -26.10 24.65
CA MET A 521 13.68 -24.92 25.52
C MET A 521 14.24 -23.70 24.78
N MET A 522 13.84 -22.51 25.20
CA MET A 522 14.61 -21.28 24.96
C MET A 522 14.59 -20.38 26.20
N CYS A 523 15.54 -19.46 26.26
CA CYS A 523 15.44 -18.30 27.15
C CYS A 523 15.07 -17.05 26.34
N LEU A 524 14.29 -16.16 26.94
CA LEU A 524 14.06 -14.81 26.40
C LEU A 524 15.40 -14.06 26.45
N SER A 525 15.93 -13.62 25.31
CA SER A 525 17.33 -13.20 25.21
C SER A 525 17.60 -12.02 24.27
N SER A 526 18.70 -11.31 24.53
CA SER A 526 19.29 -10.40 23.54
C SER A 526 19.94 -11.19 22.38
N GLN A 527 19.94 -10.61 21.17
CA GLN A 527 20.49 -11.23 19.96
C GLN A 527 21.49 -10.29 19.24
N PRO A 528 22.55 -9.78 19.91
CA PRO A 528 23.42 -8.75 19.33
C PRO A 528 24.40 -9.28 18.26
N GLU A 529 24.62 -10.59 18.13
CA GLU A 529 25.59 -11.18 17.17
C GLU A 529 25.01 -12.33 16.30
N TRP A 530 23.67 -12.44 16.20
CA TRP A 530 23.04 -13.62 15.60
C TRP A 530 23.48 -13.95 14.17
N MET A 531 23.80 -12.95 13.33
CA MET A 531 24.27 -13.17 11.95
C MET A 531 25.69 -13.71 11.92
N SER A 532 26.58 -13.15 12.75
CA SER A 532 28.00 -13.51 12.79
C SER A 532 28.29 -14.80 13.56
N GLU A 533 27.47 -15.16 14.55
CA GLU A 533 27.36 -16.54 15.08
C GLU A 533 27.13 -17.54 13.93
N ARG A 534 26.21 -17.21 13.02
CA ARG A 534 25.75 -18.06 11.90
C ARG A 534 26.58 -17.90 10.63
N LYS A 535 27.75 -17.27 10.71
CA LYS A 535 28.62 -17.00 9.56
C LYS A 535 28.94 -18.23 8.71
N GLN A 536 29.04 -19.42 9.31
CA GLN A 536 29.30 -20.66 8.56
C GLN A 536 28.23 -20.96 7.51
N ILE A 537 26.94 -20.78 7.83
CA ILE A 537 25.80 -21.03 6.93
C ILE A 537 25.38 -19.78 6.13
N LEU A 538 25.59 -18.58 6.67
CA LEU A 538 25.16 -17.32 6.06
C LEU A 538 26.18 -16.70 5.09
N GLN A 539 27.48 -17.00 5.19
CA GLN A 539 28.52 -16.32 4.39
C GLN A 539 28.36 -16.44 2.86
N ASN A 540 27.73 -17.51 2.38
CA ASN A 540 27.48 -17.73 0.95
C ASN A 540 26.10 -17.24 0.49
N ARG A 541 25.34 -16.61 1.38
CA ARG A 541 23.99 -16.06 1.13
C ARG A 541 24.04 -14.57 0.84
N THR A 542 23.01 -14.08 0.18
CA THR A 542 22.73 -12.68 -0.13
C THR A 542 21.65 -12.13 0.82
N LEU A 543 21.55 -10.81 0.95
CA LEU A 543 20.53 -10.18 1.80
C LEU A 543 19.08 -10.37 1.30
N GLN A 544 18.88 -10.86 0.07
CA GLN A 544 17.58 -11.24 -0.48
C GLN A 544 17.09 -12.61 0.01
N GLU A 545 18.02 -13.52 0.32
CA GLU A 545 17.69 -14.89 0.78
C GLU A 545 17.33 -14.94 2.27
N LEU A 546 17.88 -14.03 3.07
CA LEU A 546 17.70 -13.99 4.52
C LEU A 546 16.31 -13.49 4.92
N PHE A 547 15.77 -14.09 5.97
CA PHE A 547 14.76 -13.47 6.81
C PHE A 547 15.48 -12.45 7.71
N ILE A 548 15.12 -11.17 7.64
CA ILE A 548 15.76 -10.07 8.36
C ILE A 548 14.70 -9.37 9.24
N PRO A 549 14.81 -9.41 10.58
CA PRO A 549 13.93 -8.63 11.46
C PRO A 549 14.34 -7.15 11.43
N GLY A 550 13.36 -6.26 11.50
CA GLY A 550 13.57 -4.82 11.51
C GLY A 550 12.51 -4.05 12.28
N THR A 551 12.69 -2.73 12.35
CA THR A 551 11.77 -1.81 13.03
C THR A 551 11.19 -0.80 12.06
N HIS A 552 9.88 -0.58 12.16
CA HIS A 552 9.19 0.52 11.47
C HIS A 552 9.39 1.83 12.26
N ASP A 553 9.65 2.92 11.53
CA ASP A 553 9.98 4.24 12.10
C ASP A 553 10.98 4.15 13.27
N SER A 554 12.13 3.53 13.06
CA SER A 554 13.08 3.11 14.10
C SER A 554 13.57 4.26 15.00
N GLY A 555 13.66 5.48 14.47
CA GLY A 555 14.02 6.68 15.23
C GLY A 555 12.86 7.35 15.97
N SER A 556 11.64 6.82 15.86
CA SER A 556 10.41 7.31 16.49
C SER A 556 10.16 6.64 17.84
N TYR A 557 11.19 6.65 18.69
CA TYR A 557 11.17 6.06 20.03
C TYR A 557 10.96 7.11 21.13
N SER A 558 10.54 6.64 22.31
CA SER A 558 10.57 7.41 23.57
C SER A 558 11.18 6.57 24.69
N GLU A 559 12.23 7.07 25.33
CA GLU A 559 12.81 6.50 26.56
C GLU A 559 11.88 6.61 27.78
N ASN A 560 10.82 7.45 27.69
CA ASN A 560 9.84 7.64 28.76
C ASN A 560 8.52 6.96 28.39
N PRO A 561 7.75 6.45 29.38
CA PRO A 561 6.39 6.00 29.16
C PRO A 561 5.54 7.08 28.47
N ILE A 562 4.73 6.66 27.49
CA ILE A 562 3.82 7.50 26.70
C ILE A 562 2.90 8.28 27.66
N GLN A 563 2.98 9.62 27.63
CA GLN A 563 2.25 10.51 28.55
C GLN A 563 1.24 11.41 27.83
N THR A 564 1.56 11.81 26.61
CA THR A 564 0.78 12.75 25.81
C THR A 564 -0.07 12.03 24.77
N ILE A 565 -1.15 12.69 24.34
CA ILE A 565 -1.94 12.24 23.18
C ILE A 565 -1.14 12.27 21.86
N ILE A 566 0.03 12.93 21.82
CA ILE A 566 0.88 12.98 20.63
C ILE A 566 1.73 11.72 20.55
N GLU A 567 2.41 11.37 21.64
CA GLU A 567 3.22 10.15 21.75
C GLU A 567 2.41 8.89 21.45
N LYS A 568 1.12 8.86 21.84
CA LYS A 568 0.18 7.76 21.53
C LYS A 568 0.08 7.42 20.03
N PHE A 569 0.32 8.36 19.12
CA PHE A 569 0.27 8.12 17.68
C PHE A 569 1.58 8.44 16.94
N THR A 570 2.65 8.76 17.66
CA THR A 570 3.97 9.05 17.06
C THR A 570 5.02 8.04 17.50
N VAL A 571 5.00 7.59 18.75
CA VAL A 571 5.92 6.56 19.24
C VAL A 571 5.57 5.20 18.62
N THR A 572 6.50 4.63 17.86
CA THR A 572 6.41 3.28 17.24
C THR A 572 7.36 2.28 17.90
N GLN A 573 8.32 2.74 18.70
CA GLN A 573 9.28 1.89 19.41
C GLN A 573 9.42 2.36 20.88
N ASP A 574 9.56 1.43 21.82
CA ASP A 574 9.73 1.70 23.27
C ASP A 574 11.20 1.73 23.71
N SER A 575 12.13 1.70 22.76
CA SER A 575 13.56 1.46 22.96
C SER A 575 14.39 2.29 21.98
N ASP A 576 15.59 2.73 22.38
CA ASP A 576 16.50 3.45 21.48
C ASP A 576 17.02 2.55 20.34
N VAL A 577 17.71 3.13 19.35
CA VAL A 577 18.19 2.36 18.18
C VAL A 577 19.28 1.36 18.56
N LEU A 578 20.06 1.60 19.60
CA LEU A 578 21.04 0.63 20.10
C LEU A 578 20.35 -0.57 20.77
N GLU A 579 19.34 -0.33 21.60
CA GLU A 579 18.55 -1.39 22.24
C GLU A 579 17.79 -2.21 21.17
N GLN A 580 17.19 -1.58 20.15
CA GLN A 580 16.59 -2.29 19.00
C GLN A 580 17.59 -3.23 18.29
N LEU A 581 18.83 -2.76 18.06
CA LEU A 581 19.90 -3.57 17.45
C LEU A 581 20.37 -4.71 18.38
N ILE A 582 20.43 -4.49 19.70
CA ILE A 582 20.78 -5.52 20.69
C ILE A 582 19.67 -6.57 20.85
N SER A 583 18.39 -6.18 20.77
CA SER A 583 17.25 -7.11 20.68
C SER A 583 17.29 -7.96 19.41
N GLY A 584 17.89 -7.47 18.33
CA GLY A 584 18.25 -8.27 17.16
C GLY A 584 17.87 -7.69 15.80
N ALA A 585 17.32 -6.47 15.74
CA ALA A 585 16.98 -5.80 14.49
C ALA A 585 18.22 -5.63 13.59
N ARG A 586 18.05 -5.80 12.28
CA ARG A 586 19.11 -5.57 11.27
C ARG A 586 18.67 -4.69 10.10
N TYR A 587 17.37 -4.41 9.99
CA TYR A 587 16.82 -3.34 9.15
C TYR A 587 16.26 -2.21 10.02
N LEU A 588 16.64 -0.97 9.72
CA LEU A 588 16.16 0.24 10.38
C LEU A 588 15.53 1.18 9.35
N ASP A 589 14.28 1.59 9.58
CA ASP A 589 13.55 2.56 8.78
C ASP A 589 13.66 3.96 9.38
N ILE A 590 14.16 4.92 8.61
CA ILE A 590 14.48 6.27 9.06
C ILE A 590 13.84 7.29 8.12
N ARG A 591 12.98 8.15 8.66
CA ARG A 591 12.34 9.27 7.95
C ARG A 591 13.04 10.60 8.30
N PRO A 592 13.95 11.13 7.45
CA PRO A 592 14.77 12.28 7.83
C PRO A 592 14.03 13.60 7.64
N ALA A 593 14.17 14.51 8.60
CA ALA A 593 13.79 15.91 8.43
C ALA A 593 14.97 16.84 8.70
N PHE A 594 15.01 17.98 8.01
CA PHE A 594 15.93 19.07 8.28
C PHE A 594 15.20 20.32 8.77
N TYR A 595 15.68 20.88 9.88
CA TYR A 595 15.15 22.11 10.46
C TYR A 595 16.26 23.17 10.57
N HIS A 596 17.04 23.13 11.67
CA HIS A 596 18.33 23.81 11.81
C HIS A 596 19.49 22.79 11.85
N GLU A 597 19.14 21.51 11.99
CA GLU A 597 19.98 20.31 12.07
C GLU A 597 19.11 19.13 11.58
N TYR A 598 19.71 17.94 11.40
CA TYR A 598 18.98 16.74 10.97
C TYR A 598 18.31 16.02 12.15
N TRP A 599 17.05 15.64 11.97
CA TRP A 599 16.24 14.86 12.90
C TRP A 599 15.62 13.65 12.18
N VAL A 600 15.16 12.69 12.97
CA VAL A 600 14.20 11.67 12.54
C VAL A 600 12.81 12.12 12.99
N ASN A 601 11.83 11.89 12.13
CA ASN A 601 10.42 12.20 12.36
C ASN A 601 9.56 10.94 12.26
N HIS A 602 8.29 11.07 12.65
CA HIS A 602 7.18 10.24 12.16
C HIS A 602 6.15 11.22 11.58
N GLY A 603 5.95 11.15 10.26
CA GLY A 603 5.30 12.22 9.50
C GLY A 603 6.03 13.56 9.67
N SER A 604 5.28 14.64 9.88
CA SER A 604 5.82 15.97 10.15
C SER A 604 6.20 16.20 11.62
N TYR A 605 5.93 15.25 12.52
CA TYR A 605 6.26 15.37 13.93
C TYR A 605 7.71 14.98 14.22
N LYS A 606 8.39 15.86 14.97
CA LYS A 606 9.83 15.82 15.23
C LYS A 606 10.13 14.92 16.43
N MET A 607 10.82 13.80 16.20
CA MET A 607 11.05 12.76 17.21
C MET A 607 12.42 12.86 17.88
N ASN A 608 13.48 12.30 17.26
CA ASN A 608 14.82 12.22 17.86
C ASN A 608 15.89 12.85 16.96
N PRO A 609 16.99 13.41 17.52
CA PRO A 609 18.08 13.95 16.71
C PRO A 609 18.72 12.84 15.85
N MET A 610 18.96 13.12 14.57
CA MET A 610 19.61 12.16 13.65
C MET A 610 20.98 11.70 14.18
N LYS A 611 21.65 12.57 14.96
CA LYS A 611 22.93 12.24 15.59
C LYS A 611 22.83 11.06 16.58
N ASN A 612 21.73 10.90 17.32
CA ASN A 612 21.57 9.80 18.27
C ASN A 612 21.60 8.46 17.53
N ILE A 613 20.73 8.33 16.51
CA ILE A 613 20.65 7.16 15.63
C ILE A 613 22.02 6.83 15.00
N ILE A 614 22.76 7.85 14.55
CA ILE A 614 24.10 7.69 13.97
C ILE A 614 25.12 7.18 15.00
N ASP A 615 25.14 7.76 16.20
CA ASP A 615 26.06 7.36 17.26
C ASP A 615 25.75 5.95 17.76
N ASP A 616 24.47 5.57 17.87
CA ASP A 616 24.00 4.23 18.25
C ASP A 616 24.37 3.16 17.22
N VAL A 617 24.10 3.40 15.93
CA VAL A 617 24.49 2.50 14.83
C VAL A 617 26.00 2.31 14.79
N LYS A 618 26.79 3.38 14.98
CA LYS A 618 28.27 3.28 15.04
C LYS A 618 28.73 2.48 16.26
N LYS A 619 28.21 2.80 17.44
CA LYS A 619 28.49 2.11 18.70
C LYS A 619 28.16 0.62 18.65
N PHE A 620 27.08 0.22 17.99
CA PHE A 620 26.77 -1.19 17.75
C PHE A 620 27.75 -1.84 16.75
N LEU A 621 28.05 -1.19 15.63
CA LEU A 621 28.99 -1.71 14.63
C LEU A 621 30.42 -1.83 15.18
N ASP A 622 30.88 -0.89 16.00
CA ASP A 622 32.22 -0.89 16.62
C ASP A 622 32.45 -2.10 17.56
N ASN A 623 31.39 -2.69 18.10
CA ASN A 623 31.46 -3.74 19.13
C ASN A 623 30.91 -5.11 18.69
N THR A 624 30.49 -5.27 17.43
CA THR A 624 29.89 -6.51 16.89
C THR A 624 30.52 -6.89 15.55
N GLN A 625 30.16 -8.03 14.97
CA GLN A 625 30.42 -8.35 13.55
C GLN A 625 29.18 -8.32 12.63
N GLU A 626 28.06 -7.76 13.09
CA GLU A 626 26.77 -7.75 12.36
C GLU A 626 26.72 -6.79 11.18
N ILE A 627 25.74 -6.99 10.29
CA ILE A 627 25.47 -6.15 9.12
C ILE A 627 24.16 -5.38 9.35
N ILE A 628 24.16 -4.07 9.13
CA ILE A 628 22.98 -3.20 9.31
C ILE A 628 22.56 -2.64 7.96
N ILE A 629 21.26 -2.71 7.68
CA ILE A 629 20.59 -1.97 6.62
C ILE A 629 19.91 -0.75 7.25
N LEU A 630 20.38 0.45 6.91
CA LEU A 630 19.81 1.73 7.31
C LEU A 630 19.11 2.34 6.10
N SER A 631 17.79 2.48 6.17
CA SER A 631 16.95 2.89 5.03
C SER A 631 16.39 4.29 5.25
N PHE A 632 16.74 5.22 4.36
CA PHE A 632 16.33 6.62 4.41
C PHE A 632 15.17 6.90 3.44
N LYS A 633 14.01 7.29 3.96
CA LYS A 633 12.73 7.34 3.24
C LYS A 633 11.85 8.54 3.58
N GLU A 634 10.87 8.81 2.73
CA GLU A 634 9.82 9.87 2.80
C GLU A 634 10.28 11.33 2.88
N PHE A 635 11.36 11.62 3.60
CA PHE A 635 11.99 12.93 3.75
C PHE A 635 11.00 14.06 4.17
N PRO A 636 10.18 13.86 5.23
CA PRO A 636 8.97 14.65 5.51
C PRO A 636 9.14 16.13 5.92
N GLY A 637 10.33 16.72 5.74
CA GLY A 637 10.53 18.17 5.90
C GLY A 637 11.96 18.62 5.62
N GLY A 638 12.13 19.75 4.93
CA GLY A 638 13.44 20.32 4.64
C GLY A 638 14.24 19.63 3.53
N PHE A 639 13.57 18.85 2.68
CA PHE A 639 14.13 18.17 1.50
C PHE A 639 13.42 18.62 0.22
N GLU A 640 13.40 19.94 -0.03
CA GLU A 640 12.67 20.52 -1.18
C GLU A 640 13.42 20.37 -2.52
N SER A 641 14.70 19.99 -2.51
CA SER A 641 15.53 19.87 -3.71
C SER A 641 16.59 18.78 -3.65
N ASP A 642 17.09 18.38 -4.83
CA ASP A 642 18.29 17.55 -4.99
C ASP A 642 19.49 18.06 -4.17
N THR A 643 19.59 19.36 -3.92
CA THR A 643 20.68 19.98 -3.14
C THR A 643 20.60 19.59 -1.66
N ASP A 644 19.40 19.42 -1.12
CA ASP A 644 19.18 19.13 0.30
C ASP A 644 19.49 17.67 0.59
N HIS A 645 19.05 16.77 -0.31
CA HIS A 645 19.54 15.39 -0.35
C HIS A 645 21.07 15.34 -0.50
N ILE A 646 21.66 16.08 -1.44
CA ILE A 646 23.13 16.17 -1.64
C ILE A 646 23.85 16.53 -0.32
N ASN A 647 23.30 17.45 0.46
CA ASN A 647 23.88 17.94 1.71
C ASN A 647 23.70 16.93 2.85
N PHE A 648 22.54 16.29 2.98
CA PHE A 648 22.32 15.23 3.96
C PHE A 648 23.18 14.00 3.68
N ILE A 649 23.33 13.61 2.41
CA ILE A 649 24.20 12.50 2.02
C ILE A 649 25.67 12.83 2.35
N LYS A 650 26.15 14.06 2.11
CA LYS A 650 27.49 14.49 2.55
C LYS A 650 27.67 14.47 4.07
N TYR A 651 26.60 14.71 4.82
CA TYR A 651 26.59 14.56 6.27
C TYR A 651 26.73 13.08 6.65
N LEU A 652 25.91 12.19 6.10
CA LEU A 652 26.00 10.73 6.30
C LEU A 652 27.36 10.14 5.90
N GLU A 653 27.88 10.49 4.72
CA GLU A 653 29.18 10.07 4.21
C GLU A 653 30.35 10.44 5.13
N ARG A 654 30.22 11.55 5.87
CA ARG A 654 31.20 12.01 6.86
C ARG A 654 31.02 11.32 8.21
N GLU A 655 29.80 11.26 8.74
CA GLU A 655 29.57 10.67 10.06
C GLU A 655 29.79 9.15 10.07
N PHE A 656 29.40 8.45 9.00
CA PHE A 656 29.64 7.03 8.77
C PHE A 656 30.93 6.76 7.96
N ALA A 657 31.87 7.70 7.90
CA ALA A 657 33.14 7.53 7.19
C ALA A 657 33.91 6.30 7.72
N GLY A 658 33.91 5.22 6.93
CA GLY A 658 34.52 3.94 7.30
C GLY A 658 33.56 2.84 7.78
N TYR A 659 32.26 3.11 7.88
CA TYR A 659 31.25 2.10 8.22
C TYR A 659 30.50 1.58 6.98
N PHE A 660 30.17 2.47 6.04
CA PHE A 660 29.33 2.13 4.89
C PHE A 660 30.05 1.30 3.82
N LEU A 661 29.33 0.31 3.29
CA LEU A 661 29.71 -0.51 2.14
C LEU A 661 29.33 0.20 0.85
N ARG A 662 30.27 0.32 -0.08
CA ARG A 662 30.05 0.96 -1.37
C ARG A 662 29.35 0.01 -2.35
N THR A 663 28.38 0.53 -3.11
CA THR A 663 27.75 -0.23 -4.20
C THR A 663 28.69 -0.35 -5.41
N CYS A 664 28.47 -1.38 -6.22
CA CYS A 664 29.03 -1.55 -7.55
C CYS A 664 27.86 -1.88 -8.48
N ASN A 665 27.51 -0.93 -9.36
CA ASN A 665 26.20 -0.75 -10.00
C ASN A 665 25.58 -1.93 -10.78
N GLU A 666 26.28 -3.06 -10.94
CA GLU A 666 25.82 -4.21 -11.72
C GLU A 666 25.24 -5.35 -10.86
N TYR A 667 25.60 -5.45 -9.57
CA TYR A 667 25.26 -6.62 -8.73
C TYR A 667 24.94 -6.29 -7.25
N GLU A 668 24.59 -5.04 -6.94
CA GLU A 668 24.40 -4.49 -5.59
C GLU A 668 23.77 -5.45 -4.55
N TRP A 669 22.48 -5.76 -4.67
CA TRP A 669 21.76 -6.62 -3.71
C TRP A 669 22.10 -8.11 -3.82
N ASN A 670 22.94 -8.51 -4.79
CA ASN A 670 23.40 -9.89 -5.00
C ASN A 670 24.76 -10.15 -4.33
N VAL A 671 25.32 -9.18 -3.58
CA VAL A 671 26.54 -9.40 -2.79
C VAL A 671 26.31 -10.44 -1.67
N THR A 672 27.29 -11.30 -1.42
CA THR A 672 27.21 -12.26 -0.31
C THR A 672 27.63 -11.66 1.02
N LEU A 673 27.04 -12.12 2.12
CA LEU A 673 27.39 -11.70 3.48
C LEU A 673 28.88 -11.97 3.79
N GLY A 674 29.45 -13.04 3.24
CA GLY A 674 30.88 -13.35 3.30
C GLY A 674 31.75 -12.30 2.64
N HIS A 675 31.32 -11.71 1.52
CA HIS A 675 31.97 -10.55 0.93
C HIS A 675 31.83 -9.31 1.81
N ILE A 676 30.62 -8.98 2.28
CA ILE A 676 30.36 -7.84 3.18
C ILE A 676 31.32 -7.89 4.38
N TRP A 677 31.32 -9.02 5.12
CA TRP A 677 32.20 -9.25 6.26
C TRP A 677 33.70 -9.11 5.91
N LYS A 678 34.12 -9.54 4.71
CA LYS A 678 35.52 -9.44 4.28
C LYS A 678 35.97 -8.00 4.01
N THR A 679 35.06 -7.07 3.69
CA THR A 679 35.40 -5.65 3.52
C THR A 679 35.63 -4.90 4.83
N GLY A 680 35.09 -5.42 5.95
CA GLY A 680 34.99 -4.69 7.22
C GLY A 680 33.99 -3.53 7.22
N ARG A 681 33.36 -3.21 6.07
CA ARG A 681 32.29 -2.22 5.94
C ARG A 681 30.95 -2.94 6.02
N ARG A 682 30.17 -2.67 7.07
CA ARG A 682 28.98 -3.47 7.45
C ARG A 682 27.69 -2.67 7.55
N LEU A 683 27.73 -1.37 7.23
CA LEU A 683 26.54 -0.54 7.09
C LEU A 683 26.14 -0.45 5.61
N ILE A 684 24.87 -0.65 5.32
CA ILE A 684 24.24 -0.43 4.01
C ILE A 684 23.30 0.76 4.14
N MET A 685 23.38 1.72 3.20
CA MET A 685 22.58 2.95 3.22
C MET A 685 21.60 2.98 2.04
N SER A 686 20.44 2.33 2.20
CA SER A 686 19.32 2.39 1.24
C SER A 686 18.75 3.81 1.24
N TYR A 687 18.58 4.44 0.07
CA TYR A 687 18.21 5.86 0.00
C TYR A 687 17.14 6.13 -1.07
N ASP A 688 15.92 6.45 -0.62
CA ASP A 688 14.72 6.51 -1.47
C ASP A 688 14.55 7.86 -2.20
N HIS A 689 15.56 8.18 -3.01
CA HIS A 689 15.53 9.28 -3.96
C HIS A 689 16.46 8.95 -5.13
N LYS A 690 16.12 9.42 -6.34
CA LYS A 690 16.82 9.14 -7.62
C LYS A 690 18.36 9.33 -7.61
N ILE A 691 18.88 10.07 -6.63
CA ILE A 691 20.30 10.39 -6.47
C ILE A 691 21.19 9.19 -6.14
N HIS A 692 20.66 8.08 -5.59
CA HIS A 692 21.46 6.86 -5.32
C HIS A 692 22.21 6.38 -6.57
N LYS A 693 21.57 6.48 -7.75
CA LYS A 693 22.13 6.08 -9.06
C LYS A 693 23.45 6.79 -9.42
N ASN A 694 23.76 7.90 -8.75
CA ASN A 694 24.93 8.74 -8.99
C ASN A 694 25.96 8.72 -7.84
N ARG A 695 25.84 7.83 -6.83
CA ARG A 695 26.76 7.76 -5.69
C ARG A 695 27.03 6.34 -5.23
N ASP A 696 28.32 5.98 -5.21
CA ASP A 696 28.77 4.67 -4.73
C ASP A 696 28.61 4.48 -3.20
N SER A 697 28.34 5.56 -2.45
CA SER A 697 28.03 5.53 -1.01
C SER A 697 26.62 5.07 -0.67
N LEU A 698 25.71 5.00 -1.64
CA LEU A 698 24.29 4.73 -1.44
C LEU A 698 23.86 3.46 -2.16
N TRP A 699 22.79 2.86 -1.64
CA TRP A 699 22.16 1.67 -2.19
C TRP A 699 20.77 2.04 -2.73
N SER A 700 20.35 1.31 -3.75
CA SER A 700 19.03 1.40 -4.38
C SER A 700 17.92 1.19 -3.34
N PRO A 701 16.75 1.81 -3.50
CA PRO A 701 15.75 1.83 -2.44
C PRO A 701 15.15 0.44 -2.22
N ILE A 702 15.14 -0.04 -0.97
CA ILE A 702 14.31 -1.19 -0.60
C ILE A 702 12.84 -0.79 -0.75
N LYS A 703 12.09 -1.58 -1.51
CA LYS A 703 10.65 -1.35 -1.67
C LYS A 703 9.95 -1.72 -0.36
N GLN A 704 9.18 -0.78 0.18
CA GLN A 704 8.30 -1.06 1.32
C GLN A 704 6.94 -1.53 0.84
N TYR A 705 6.36 -2.42 1.64
CA TYR A 705 4.99 -2.90 1.50
C TYR A 705 4.29 -2.56 2.81
N TRP A 706 3.50 -1.48 2.80
CA TRP A 706 2.73 -0.99 3.93
C TRP A 706 1.25 -1.04 3.60
N GLY A 707 0.47 -1.74 4.43
CA GLY A 707 -0.94 -2.00 4.16
C GLY A 707 -1.88 -0.84 4.49
N ASN A 708 -1.49 0.04 5.41
CA ASN A 708 -2.33 1.13 5.94
C ASN A 708 -3.74 0.67 6.41
N VAL A 709 -3.78 -0.52 7.03
CA VAL A 709 -5.00 -1.22 7.48
C VAL A 709 -5.19 -1.14 9.00
N GLN A 710 -6.44 -1.34 9.44
CA GLN A 710 -6.88 -1.14 10.83
C GLN A 710 -7.25 -2.46 11.55
N ASP A 711 -7.27 -3.60 10.86
CA ASP A 711 -7.56 -4.92 11.43
C ASP A 711 -6.67 -6.05 10.87
N LEU A 712 -6.66 -7.18 11.60
CA LEU A 712 -5.77 -8.32 11.38
C LEU A 712 -6.10 -9.13 10.11
N ALA A 713 -7.32 -9.10 9.58
CA ALA A 713 -7.68 -9.87 8.38
C ALA A 713 -7.05 -9.22 7.15
N HIS A 714 -7.34 -7.94 6.93
CA HIS A 714 -6.75 -7.18 5.82
C HIS A 714 -5.22 -7.05 5.95
N LEU A 715 -4.66 -7.02 7.16
CA LEU A 715 -3.20 -7.07 7.35
C LEU A 715 -2.60 -8.39 6.86
N LYS A 716 -3.25 -9.52 7.14
CA LYS A 716 -2.79 -10.84 6.68
C LYS A 716 -2.87 -10.97 5.16
N GLU A 717 -3.97 -10.53 4.55
CA GLU A 717 -4.13 -10.52 3.08
C GLU A 717 -3.09 -9.61 2.39
N TYR A 718 -2.80 -8.45 2.98
CA TYR A 718 -1.78 -7.55 2.48
C TYR A 718 -0.37 -8.17 2.58
N ILE A 719 -0.04 -8.82 3.70
CA ILE A 719 1.22 -9.56 3.86
C ILE A 719 1.30 -10.68 2.81
N GLU A 720 0.23 -11.44 2.58
CA GLU A 720 0.19 -12.49 1.55
C GLU A 720 0.55 -11.96 0.16
N SER A 721 -0.01 -10.82 -0.26
CA SER A 721 0.36 -10.20 -1.55
C SER A 721 1.76 -9.59 -1.55
N ALA A 722 2.25 -9.08 -0.42
CA ALA A 722 3.62 -8.56 -0.32
C ALA A 722 4.66 -9.68 -0.48
N GLU A 723 4.40 -10.85 0.11
CA GLU A 723 5.30 -12.01 0.13
C GLU A 723 5.48 -12.70 -1.24
N GLU A 724 4.56 -12.50 -2.20
CA GLU A 724 4.70 -13.00 -3.58
C GLU A 724 5.85 -12.35 -4.37
N HIS A 725 6.45 -11.26 -3.88
CA HIS A 725 7.37 -10.44 -4.67
C HIS A 725 8.86 -10.81 -4.49
N PRO A 726 9.60 -11.15 -5.56
CA PRO A 726 10.96 -11.71 -5.47
C PRO A 726 12.10 -10.67 -5.36
N GLN A 727 11.80 -9.38 -5.19
CA GLN A 727 12.80 -8.32 -5.02
C GLN A 727 13.10 -8.07 -3.54
N PRO A 728 14.27 -7.51 -3.17
CA PRO A 728 14.53 -7.06 -1.80
C PRO A 728 13.44 -6.08 -1.34
N ARG A 729 12.69 -6.51 -0.32
CA ARG A 729 11.45 -5.86 0.13
C ARG A 729 11.40 -5.83 1.64
N ALA A 730 10.80 -4.79 2.19
CA ALA A 730 10.48 -4.69 3.61
C ALA A 730 8.95 -4.64 3.79
N VAL A 731 8.41 -5.67 4.44
CA VAL A 731 6.99 -5.73 4.82
C VAL A 731 6.82 -4.97 6.13
N MET A 732 6.01 -3.91 6.11
CA MET A 732 5.64 -3.11 7.28
C MET A 732 4.46 -3.81 7.97
N ALA A 733 4.77 -4.69 8.92
CA ALA A 733 3.87 -5.64 9.54
C ALA A 733 3.15 -5.06 10.78
N GLN A 734 2.61 -3.85 10.66
CA GLN A 734 1.84 -3.16 11.71
C GLN A 734 0.43 -2.78 11.23
N LEU A 735 -0.47 -2.55 12.20
CA LEU A 735 -1.72 -1.84 11.96
C LEU A 735 -1.53 -0.34 12.14
N THR A 736 -2.38 0.42 11.46
CA THR A 736 -2.40 1.88 11.46
C THR A 736 -3.71 2.39 12.04
N PHE A 737 -3.77 3.65 12.45
CA PHE A 737 -5.05 4.33 12.67
C PHE A 737 -5.48 5.03 11.39
N ASP A 738 -6.74 4.83 10.97
CA ASP A 738 -7.36 5.72 10.00
C ASP A 738 -7.56 7.13 10.61
N THR A 739 -7.88 8.11 9.76
CA THR A 739 -8.11 9.49 10.20
C THR A 739 -9.18 9.55 11.30
N TRP A 740 -10.23 8.74 11.19
CA TRP A 740 -11.29 8.64 12.19
C TRP A 740 -10.80 8.02 13.51
N GLY A 741 -9.99 6.96 13.46
CA GLY A 741 -9.37 6.34 14.63
C GLY A 741 -8.52 7.32 15.43
N ILE A 742 -7.75 8.18 14.76
CA ILE A 742 -7.00 9.26 15.41
C ILE A 742 -7.98 10.27 16.04
N MET A 743 -8.93 10.80 15.26
CA MET A 743 -9.93 11.78 15.75
C MET A 743 -10.71 11.29 16.98
N LYS A 744 -11.20 10.05 16.93
CA LYS A 744 -11.95 9.39 18.02
C LYS A 744 -11.11 9.30 19.29
N ASN A 745 -9.86 8.88 19.18
CA ASN A 745 -8.98 8.70 20.33
C ASN A 745 -8.47 10.04 20.89
N VAL A 746 -8.24 11.06 20.05
CA VAL A 746 -7.99 12.44 20.53
C VAL A 746 -9.22 12.99 21.27
N GLY A 747 -10.43 12.76 20.75
CA GLY A 747 -11.68 13.14 21.43
C GLY A 747 -11.92 12.40 22.74
N ALA A 748 -11.57 11.11 22.81
CA ALA A 748 -11.61 10.32 24.04
C ALA A 748 -10.67 10.92 25.10
N HIS A 749 -9.42 11.22 24.74
CA HIS A 749 -8.44 11.85 25.64
C HIS A 749 -8.95 13.17 26.22
N PHE A 750 -9.44 14.10 25.39
CA PHE A 750 -9.98 15.39 25.86
C PHE A 750 -11.31 15.28 26.63
N THR A 751 -11.98 14.12 26.60
CA THR A 751 -13.19 13.84 27.41
C THR A 751 -12.92 12.93 28.62
N GLY A 752 -11.65 12.62 28.93
CA GLY A 752 -11.27 11.78 30.06
C GLY A 752 -11.57 10.28 29.88
N GLN A 753 -11.78 9.84 28.64
CA GLN A 753 -11.98 8.45 28.26
C GLN A 753 -10.66 7.82 27.78
N ASN A 754 -10.54 6.49 27.89
CA ASN A 754 -9.33 5.80 27.44
C ASN A 754 -9.16 5.92 25.91
N ALA A 755 -8.08 6.58 25.50
CA ALA A 755 -7.63 6.67 24.12
C ALA A 755 -6.62 5.54 23.82
N SER A 756 -6.79 4.84 22.71
CA SER A 756 -5.82 3.87 22.20
C SER A 756 -4.55 4.55 21.63
N SER A 757 -3.53 3.74 21.38
CA SER A 757 -2.21 4.15 20.91
C SER A 757 -1.61 3.10 19.96
N ILE A 758 -0.54 3.45 19.24
CA ILE A 758 0.20 2.51 18.37
C ILE A 758 0.79 1.37 19.22
N LEU A 759 1.18 1.64 20.48
CA LEU A 759 1.59 0.59 21.42
C LEU A 759 0.50 -0.47 21.65
N GLN A 760 -0.79 -0.08 21.69
CA GLN A 760 -1.90 -1.05 21.76
C GLN A 760 -2.11 -1.80 20.44
N LEU A 761 -1.83 -1.19 19.29
CA LEU A 761 -1.88 -1.88 18.00
C LEU A 761 -0.72 -2.89 17.88
N GLY A 762 0.51 -2.48 18.15
CA GLY A 762 1.69 -3.37 18.18
C GLY A 762 1.51 -4.55 19.15
N ALA A 763 0.97 -4.31 20.35
CA ALA A 763 0.63 -5.36 21.32
C ALA A 763 -0.34 -6.42 20.79
N MET A 764 -1.34 -5.99 20.01
CA MET A 764 -2.34 -6.87 19.40
C MET A 764 -1.78 -7.60 18.17
N VAL A 765 -0.89 -6.96 17.42
CA VAL A 765 -0.38 -7.45 16.13
C VAL A 765 0.82 -8.38 16.30
N GLY A 766 1.77 -8.04 17.17
CA GLY A 766 3.04 -8.75 17.37
C GLY A 766 2.91 -10.27 17.57
N PRO A 767 1.99 -10.76 18.42
CA PRO A 767 1.74 -12.19 18.57
C PRO A 767 1.26 -12.88 17.29
N HIS A 768 0.42 -12.21 16.50
CA HIS A 768 -0.08 -12.75 15.22
C HIS A 768 0.98 -12.72 14.12
N ILE A 769 1.81 -11.67 14.03
CA ILE A 769 2.97 -11.64 13.14
C ILE A 769 3.95 -12.78 13.47
N THR A 770 4.22 -13.01 14.77
CA THR A 770 5.04 -14.13 15.25
C THR A 770 4.49 -15.47 14.76
N GLN A 771 3.17 -15.67 14.85
CA GLN A 771 2.52 -16.89 14.37
C GLN A 771 2.55 -17.02 12.84
N TRP A 772 2.13 -16.00 12.08
CA TRP A 772 2.01 -16.08 10.63
C TRP A 772 3.37 -16.28 9.94
N TYR A 773 4.42 -15.63 10.44
CA TYR A 773 5.79 -15.86 9.95
C TYR A 773 6.41 -17.16 10.45
N SER A 774 5.86 -17.82 11.47
CA SER A 774 6.26 -19.18 11.86
C SER A 774 5.56 -20.26 11.02
N GLU A 775 4.28 -20.07 10.69
CA GLU A 775 3.43 -21.12 10.09
C GLU A 775 3.18 -20.97 8.57
N SER A 776 3.26 -19.76 8.02
CA SER A 776 2.86 -19.49 6.62
C SER A 776 3.97 -18.84 5.79
N PHE A 777 4.61 -17.78 6.29
CA PHE A 777 5.46 -16.90 5.47
C PHE A 777 6.97 -17.13 5.64
N TYR A 778 7.38 -18.10 6.47
CA TYR A 778 8.80 -18.38 6.76
C TYR A 778 9.66 -18.61 5.51
N THR A 779 9.12 -19.25 4.46
CA THR A 779 9.86 -19.54 3.22
C THR A 779 10.16 -18.26 2.44
N SER A 780 9.13 -17.47 2.16
CA SER A 780 9.17 -16.24 1.37
C SER A 780 9.87 -15.08 2.09
N ALA A 781 9.77 -15.03 3.43
CA ALA A 781 10.16 -13.87 4.24
C ALA A 781 11.56 -13.32 3.93
N ASN A 782 11.59 -12.02 3.60
CA ASN A 782 12.80 -11.21 3.50
C ASN A 782 12.87 -10.24 4.69
N ILE A 783 12.78 -8.92 4.50
CA ILE A 783 12.74 -7.98 5.63
C ILE A 783 11.31 -7.87 6.17
N VAL A 784 11.15 -8.07 7.48
CA VAL A 784 9.89 -7.85 8.21
C VAL A 784 10.13 -6.78 9.26
N ALA A 785 9.53 -5.60 9.08
CA ALA A 785 9.60 -4.49 10.01
C ALA A 785 8.33 -4.41 10.86
N VAL A 786 8.47 -4.15 12.15
CA VAL A 786 7.36 -4.07 13.11
C VAL A 786 7.45 -2.81 13.97
N ASP A 787 6.30 -2.34 14.47
CA ASP A 787 6.24 -1.46 15.63
C ASP A 787 6.52 -2.29 16.89
N PHE A 788 7.29 -1.72 17.85
CA PHE A 788 7.67 -2.31 19.13
C PHE A 788 8.26 -3.72 19.01
N ILE A 789 9.51 -3.85 18.52
CA ILE A 789 10.09 -5.16 18.16
C ILE A 789 9.99 -6.24 19.25
N ASP A 790 10.21 -5.92 20.53
CA ASP A 790 10.13 -6.88 21.64
C ASP A 790 8.68 -7.22 22.08
N ALA A 791 7.68 -6.53 21.53
CA ALA A 791 6.26 -6.93 21.59
C ALA A 791 5.95 -8.10 20.63
N THR A 792 6.97 -8.64 19.96
CA THR A 792 6.90 -9.71 18.96
C THR A 792 8.00 -10.75 19.21
N GLY A 793 7.79 -11.98 18.75
CA GLY A 793 8.85 -12.99 18.66
C GLY A 793 9.64 -12.95 17.34
N ILE A 794 9.48 -11.91 16.50
CA ILE A 794 9.90 -11.93 15.08
C ILE A 794 11.41 -12.15 14.90
N VAL A 795 12.23 -11.71 15.86
CA VAL A 795 13.68 -11.94 15.86
C VAL A 795 13.99 -13.43 15.98
N GLU A 796 13.40 -14.13 16.96
CA GLU A 796 13.61 -15.57 17.15
C GLU A 796 13.07 -16.38 15.97
N VAL A 797 11.92 -15.97 15.42
CA VAL A 797 11.35 -16.56 14.19
C VAL A 797 12.33 -16.43 13.02
N ALA A 798 12.89 -15.24 12.80
CA ALA A 798 13.83 -14.99 11.72
C ALA A 798 15.16 -15.75 11.91
N ILE A 799 15.68 -15.80 13.14
CA ILE A 799 16.89 -16.56 13.49
C ILE A 799 16.68 -18.05 13.23
N GLU A 800 15.62 -18.65 13.80
CA GLU A 800 15.32 -20.07 13.63
C GLU A 800 15.05 -20.43 12.16
N TRP A 801 14.32 -19.60 11.42
CA TRP A 801 14.06 -19.91 10.01
C TRP A 801 15.26 -19.69 9.10
N ASN A 802 16.21 -18.80 9.42
CA ASN A 802 17.51 -18.77 8.75
C ASN A 802 18.33 -20.04 9.05
N ASP A 803 18.33 -20.53 10.30
CA ASP A 803 18.97 -21.80 10.67
C ASP A 803 18.33 -22.98 9.91
N ARG A 804 16.99 -23.06 9.87
CA ARG A 804 16.23 -24.09 9.13
C ARG A 804 16.43 -23.99 7.60
N LYS A 805 16.49 -22.78 7.02
CA LYS A 805 16.73 -22.56 5.59
C LYS A 805 18.14 -23.00 5.17
N PHE A 806 19.17 -22.71 5.98
CA PHE A 806 20.56 -22.77 5.54
C PHE A 806 21.45 -23.81 6.23
N SER A 807 20.96 -24.55 7.22
CA SER A 807 21.66 -25.70 7.81
C SER A 807 21.91 -26.82 6.77
N PRO A 808 23.14 -27.37 6.66
CA PRO A 808 23.49 -28.39 5.66
C PRO A 808 22.84 -29.77 5.91
N CYS A 809 22.17 -29.97 7.05
CA CYS A 809 21.41 -31.19 7.36
C CYS A 809 19.88 -30.96 7.28
N SER A 810 19.43 -29.83 6.71
CA SER A 810 18.01 -29.49 6.52
C SER A 810 17.38 -30.25 5.34
N PRO A 811 16.15 -30.77 5.44
CA PRO A 811 15.49 -31.44 4.32
C PRO A 811 15.19 -30.49 3.15
N TYR A 812 15.11 -29.18 3.39
CA TYR A 812 14.93 -28.17 2.35
C TYR A 812 16.13 -28.05 1.39
N TYR A 813 17.32 -28.55 1.77
CA TYR A 813 18.49 -28.58 0.87
C TYR A 813 18.38 -29.63 -0.25
N CYS A 814 17.49 -30.63 -0.12
CA CYS A 814 17.45 -31.78 -1.02
C CYS A 814 16.64 -31.59 -2.32
N THR A 815 16.05 -30.41 -2.55
CA THR A 815 15.13 -30.16 -3.68
C THR A 815 15.72 -29.34 -4.83
N TRP A 816 16.91 -28.74 -4.67
CA TRP A 816 17.57 -27.94 -5.72
C TRP A 816 18.92 -28.54 -6.15
N SER A 817 18.84 -29.64 -6.91
CA SER A 817 19.92 -30.08 -7.78
C SER A 817 19.51 -29.87 -9.24
N PRO A 818 20.29 -29.16 -10.08
CA PRO A 818 19.98 -29.01 -11.50
C PRO A 818 20.04 -30.38 -12.19
N ILE A 819 18.94 -30.80 -12.82
CA ILE A 819 18.91 -32.07 -13.58
C ILE A 819 19.67 -31.88 -14.90
N THR A 820 20.98 -32.08 -14.83
CA THR A 820 21.88 -32.13 -15.99
C THR A 820 22.81 -33.33 -15.88
N GLN A 821 22.73 -34.20 -16.90
CA GLN A 821 23.63 -35.33 -17.17
C GLN A 821 23.81 -36.41 -16.09
N ILE A 822 22.95 -37.44 -16.18
CA ILE A 822 23.48 -38.82 -16.28
C ILE A 822 22.95 -39.43 -17.59
N TRP A 823 23.73 -39.31 -18.67
CA TRP A 823 23.65 -40.19 -19.83
C TRP A 823 24.79 -41.22 -19.73
N GLY A 824 24.64 -42.16 -18.81
CA GLY A 824 25.47 -43.37 -18.75
C GLY A 824 24.89 -44.43 -19.67
N ASN A 825 25.66 -44.90 -20.66
CA ASN A 825 25.25 -46.03 -21.49
C ASN A 825 25.10 -47.31 -20.66
N VAL A 826 24.02 -48.06 -20.87
CA VAL A 826 24.03 -49.53 -21.04
C VAL A 826 22.81 -49.92 -21.87
N GLN A 827 22.96 -50.91 -22.74
CA GLN A 827 21.88 -51.55 -23.49
C GLN A 827 21.25 -52.64 -22.61
N ASP A 828 19.96 -52.55 -22.24
CA ASP A 828 19.09 -53.72 -21.95
C ASP A 828 17.64 -53.36 -21.54
N LEU A 829 16.88 -52.68 -22.41
CA LEU A 829 15.43 -52.45 -22.23
C LEU A 829 14.57 -53.46 -23.03
N ALA A 830 14.93 -54.75 -22.94
CA ALA A 830 14.21 -55.86 -23.55
C ALA A 830 13.60 -56.87 -22.54
N ALA A 831 14.09 -56.90 -21.29
CA ALA A 831 13.75 -57.95 -20.31
C ALA A 831 12.53 -57.65 -19.41
N LEU A 832 12.14 -56.39 -19.26
CA LEU A 832 11.26 -55.93 -18.17
C LEU A 832 9.78 -55.73 -18.60
N LYS A 833 9.25 -56.67 -19.41
CA LYS A 833 7.84 -56.65 -19.86
C LYS A 833 6.98 -57.83 -19.39
N ASN A 834 7.57 -58.81 -18.70
CA ASN A 834 6.89 -60.00 -18.18
C ASN A 834 7.31 -60.27 -16.73
N HIS A 835 6.73 -59.55 -15.76
CA HIS A 835 6.40 -60.01 -14.39
C HIS A 835 5.96 -58.82 -13.52
N LEU A 836 4.66 -58.68 -13.29
CA LEU A 836 4.08 -58.07 -12.09
C LEU A 836 2.58 -58.41 -12.04
N ILE A 837 2.26 -59.51 -11.36
CA ILE A 837 0.89 -59.89 -10.99
C ILE A 837 0.92 -60.19 -9.49
N SER A 838 -0.09 -59.68 -8.77
CA SER A 838 -0.35 -59.87 -7.32
C SER A 838 0.59 -59.15 -6.33
N ALA A 839 0.12 -59.07 -5.09
CA ALA A 839 0.74 -58.52 -3.87
C ALA A 839 0.73 -56.98 -3.68
N GLU A 840 -0.10 -56.57 -2.72
CA GLU A 840 -0.33 -55.23 -2.17
C GLU A 840 0.94 -54.59 -1.53
N ARG A 841 1.10 -53.25 -1.63
CA ARG A 841 0.72 -52.29 -0.56
C ARG A 841 1.13 -50.83 -0.85
N ILE A 842 0.32 -49.92 -0.29
CA ILE A 842 0.61 -48.50 -0.01
C ILE A 842 1.09 -47.66 -1.23
N MET A 843 0.16 -46.89 -1.81
CA MET A 843 0.52 -45.65 -2.51
C MET A 843 0.34 -44.47 -1.57
N ILE A 844 1.29 -43.54 -1.59
CA ILE A 844 1.11 -42.16 -1.14
C ILE A 844 1.01 -41.32 -2.42
N GLU A 845 -0.18 -40.78 -2.72
CA GLU A 845 -0.35 -39.82 -3.82
C GLU A 845 -0.32 -38.39 -3.27
N PRO A 846 0.59 -37.52 -3.75
CA PRO A 846 0.53 -36.09 -3.48
C PRO A 846 -0.22 -35.36 -4.60
N ARG A 847 -1.49 -34.96 -4.37
CA ARG A 847 -2.17 -34.00 -5.27
C ARG A 847 -3.32 -33.21 -4.63
N ALA A 848 -3.11 -31.89 -4.62
CA ALA A 848 -4.03 -30.77 -4.85
C ALA A 848 -5.53 -30.82 -4.40
N SER A 849 -5.94 -29.66 -3.85
CA SER A 849 -7.29 -29.06 -3.89
C SER A 849 -8.48 -29.76 -3.23
N MET A 850 -8.87 -29.21 -2.07
CA MET A 850 -10.26 -28.90 -1.67
C MET A 850 -10.16 -27.58 -0.88
N ALA A 851 -10.93 -26.51 -1.12
CA ALA A 851 -12.40 -26.41 -1.27
C ALA A 851 -13.12 -26.80 0.03
N GLN A 852 -13.12 -25.88 1.01
CA GLN A 852 -13.75 -26.09 2.32
C GLN A 852 -15.09 -25.37 2.40
N ILE A 853 -16.18 -26.14 2.35
CA ILE A 853 -17.54 -25.67 2.61
C ILE A 853 -17.73 -25.63 4.14
N THR A 854 -17.90 -24.44 4.71
CA THR A 854 -18.27 -24.28 6.12
C THR A 854 -19.78 -24.22 6.28
N PHE A 855 -20.36 -25.22 6.95
CA PHE A 855 -21.74 -25.17 7.43
C PHE A 855 -21.78 -24.56 8.84
N ASP A 856 -22.65 -23.58 9.05
CA ASP A 856 -22.92 -23.03 10.37
C ASP A 856 -23.64 -24.04 11.28
N THR A 857 -23.21 -24.08 12.54
CA THR A 857 -24.12 -24.29 13.69
C THR A 857 -23.74 -23.35 14.83
N TRP A 858 -24.67 -22.49 15.24
CA TRP A 858 -24.45 -21.47 16.26
C TRP A 858 -25.41 -21.67 17.44
N GLY A 859 -24.89 -21.55 18.67
CA GLY A 859 -25.69 -21.50 19.89
C GLY A 859 -25.26 -22.49 20.99
N ALA A 860 -25.27 -22.11 22.28
CA ALA A 860 -25.50 -20.77 22.81
C ALA A 860 -24.99 -20.62 24.26
N VAL A 861 -24.25 -19.53 24.52
CA VAL A 861 -24.24 -18.84 25.83
C VAL A 861 -24.19 -17.35 25.55
N LYS A 862 -25.22 -16.60 25.96
CA LYS A 862 -25.23 -15.13 25.92
C LYS A 862 -26.14 -14.58 27.01
N ASN A 863 -25.61 -13.70 27.87
CA ASN A 863 -26.23 -12.51 28.46
C ASN A 863 -25.84 -12.24 29.92
N SER A 864 -25.06 -11.18 30.12
CA SER A 864 -25.41 -10.08 31.04
C SER A 864 -24.73 -8.80 30.52
N GLY A 865 -25.34 -7.62 30.56
CA GLY A 865 -26.74 -7.26 30.87
C GLY A 865 -27.19 -6.03 30.06
N ALA A 866 -28.47 -5.66 30.14
CA ALA A 866 -29.06 -4.58 29.34
C ALA A 866 -30.18 -3.82 30.08
N HIS A 867 -30.38 -2.55 29.71
CA HIS A 867 -31.48 -1.63 30.05
C HIS A 867 -31.57 -0.57 28.92
N PHE A 868 -32.69 0.03 28.49
CA PHE A 868 -34.15 -0.12 28.63
C PHE A 868 -34.76 0.83 27.55
N PHE A 869 -35.95 0.71 26.92
CA PHE A 869 -37.16 -0.12 26.97
C PHE A 869 -37.58 -0.47 25.50
N GLY A 870 -38.62 -1.23 25.15
CA GLY A 870 -39.59 -2.06 25.90
C GLY A 870 -40.88 -2.33 25.10
N MET A 871 -41.75 -3.19 25.66
CA MET A 871 -43.12 -3.56 25.21
C MET A 871 -43.33 -4.49 23.98
N GLU A 872 -43.54 -5.77 24.36
CA GLU A 872 -44.67 -6.65 23.98
C GLU A 872 -44.63 -7.58 22.75
N THR A 873 -45.48 -8.61 22.84
CA THR A 873 -45.25 -9.96 22.28
C THR A 873 -46.55 -10.70 21.96
N SER A 874 -46.59 -11.48 20.86
CA SER A 874 -47.43 -12.69 20.68
C SER A 874 -47.06 -13.36 19.33
N SER A 875 -46.48 -14.57 19.29
CA SER A 875 -47.10 -15.92 19.37
C SER A 875 -47.65 -16.44 18.02
N LEU A 876 -47.57 -17.72 17.61
CA LEU A 876 -46.77 -18.92 17.96
C LEU A 876 -47.18 -20.07 16.99
N LEU A 877 -46.33 -21.13 16.82
CA LEU A 877 -46.66 -22.46 16.24
C LEU A 877 -47.02 -22.49 14.72
N GLN A 878 -46.90 -23.57 13.92
CA GLN A 878 -46.46 -24.99 14.04
C GLN A 878 -45.53 -25.32 12.83
N LEU A 879 -44.53 -26.23 12.78
CA LEU A 879 -44.25 -27.62 13.26
C LEU A 879 -44.69 -28.78 12.32
N GLY A 880 -43.71 -29.60 11.86
CA GLY A 880 -43.85 -30.87 11.08
C GLY A 880 -43.21 -30.80 9.67
N ALA A 881 -42.16 -31.56 9.28
CA ALA A 881 -42.00 -33.03 9.10
C ALA A 881 -42.69 -33.58 7.81
N MET A 882 -42.15 -34.50 6.98
CA MET A 882 -40.93 -35.36 7.04
C MET A 882 -40.61 -36.03 5.66
N VAL A 883 -39.35 -36.42 5.38
CA VAL A 883 -38.87 -37.44 4.39
C VAL A 883 -38.93 -37.12 2.85
N GLY A 884 -37.98 -37.67 2.06
CA GLY A 884 -37.83 -37.57 0.57
C GLY A 884 -38.47 -38.73 -0.23
N PRO A 885 -37.90 -39.31 -1.34
CA PRO A 885 -36.55 -39.13 -1.95
C PRO A 885 -36.45 -39.19 -3.53
N HIS A 886 -35.22 -39.34 -4.07
CA HIS A 886 -34.80 -40.01 -5.35
C HIS A 886 -34.85 -39.34 -6.77
N ILE A 887 -33.69 -39.42 -7.49
CA ILE A 887 -33.40 -40.00 -8.85
C ILE A 887 -34.16 -39.41 -10.10
N THR A 888 -33.61 -39.04 -11.28
CA THR A 888 -32.65 -39.65 -12.27
C THR A 888 -32.04 -38.51 -13.19
N GLN A 889 -31.22 -38.60 -14.26
CA GLN A 889 -30.48 -39.61 -15.07
C GLN A 889 -29.31 -38.93 -15.87
N TRP A 890 -28.68 -39.64 -16.82
CA TRP A 890 -27.80 -39.18 -17.93
C TRP A 890 -28.40 -39.57 -19.31
N PRO A 891 -27.88 -39.07 -20.46
CA PRO A 891 -27.16 -40.01 -21.36
C PRO A 891 -25.93 -39.44 -22.12
N HIS A 892 -25.08 -40.34 -22.63
CA HIS A 892 -23.87 -40.08 -23.45
C HIS A 892 -24.13 -39.90 -24.96
N SER A 893 -23.14 -39.38 -25.70
CA SER A 893 -22.71 -39.96 -27.00
C SER A 893 -21.21 -39.66 -27.30
N HIS A 894 -20.63 -40.26 -28.36
CA HIS A 894 -19.18 -40.29 -28.64
C HIS A 894 -18.75 -39.50 -29.90
N GLY A 895 -17.46 -39.11 -29.95
CA GLY A 895 -16.74 -38.71 -31.18
C GLY A 895 -15.22 -38.66 -30.95
N ASN A 896 -14.40 -39.10 -31.91
CA ASN A 896 -12.94 -39.27 -31.74
C ASN A 896 -12.18 -39.20 -33.09
N THR A 897 -11.10 -38.41 -33.22
CA THR A 897 -10.08 -38.55 -34.30
C THR A 897 -8.77 -37.74 -34.09
N ASN A 898 -7.67 -38.46 -33.90
CA ASN A 898 -6.30 -38.31 -34.49
C ASN A 898 -5.63 -36.94 -34.79
N LEU A 899 -4.53 -36.69 -34.06
CA LEU A 899 -3.12 -36.57 -34.53
C LEU A 899 -2.73 -35.67 -35.73
N GLY A 900 -1.74 -34.79 -35.50
CA GLY A 900 -0.85 -34.23 -36.53
C GLY A 900 0.40 -33.53 -35.95
N GLN A 901 1.61 -34.01 -36.29
CA GLN A 901 2.90 -33.35 -35.96
C GLN A 901 3.47 -32.62 -37.17
N SER A 902 4.13 -31.46 -37.00
CA SER A 902 5.20 -31.03 -37.93
C SER A 902 6.19 -29.99 -37.35
N SER A 903 7.48 -30.30 -37.53
CA SER A 903 8.65 -29.43 -37.73
C SER A 903 8.83 -28.07 -37.00
N MET A 904 9.97 -27.96 -36.31
CA MET A 904 10.67 -26.69 -36.02
C MET A 904 11.01 -25.88 -37.29
N LYS A 905 11.16 -24.56 -37.13
CA LYS A 905 12.18 -23.76 -37.86
C LYS A 905 12.86 -22.76 -36.92
N PHE A 906 14.18 -22.66 -37.01
CA PHE A 906 14.98 -21.61 -36.37
C PHE A 906 14.90 -20.30 -37.17
N CYS A 907 14.96 -19.18 -36.45
CA CYS A 907 15.63 -17.95 -36.90
C CYS A 907 16.34 -17.32 -35.69
N ARG A 908 17.41 -16.56 -35.94
CA ARG A 908 18.21 -15.88 -34.90
C ARG A 908 17.63 -14.49 -34.60
N CYS A 909 17.47 -14.17 -33.32
CA CYS A 909 18.31 -13.19 -32.61
C CYS A 909 18.02 -13.26 -31.11
#